data_AF-A0A6J6YRV6-F1
#
_entry.id   AF-A0A6J6YRV6-F1
#
_cell.length_a   1.000
_cell.length_b   1.000
_cell.length_c   1.000
_cell.angle_alpha   90.00
_cell.angle_beta   90.00
_cell.angle_gamma   90.00
#
_symmetry.space_group_name_H-M   'P 1'
#
loop_
_entity.id
_entity.type
_entity.pdbx_description
1 polymer ?
#
loop_
_entity_poly.entity_id
_entity_poly.type
_entity_poly.pdbx_seq_one_letter_code
_entity_poly.pdbx_strand_id
1 'polypeptide(L)'
;MTSAVSTPGRRKFKGPKFLLALPSIIWYLLFFVVPIAFVVIYSFGTKDTQRLLPVDLGKLTTSNYSEVFGDTFFKTFKATLRIAVVATILCVFIGLPVAYFAAFKVSEKWRAFILALVVIPSFTSFLIRTVAWRIPLAPKGEFSRWLIDLGWISDRGIQLLETPTAVQIAIVYNYLGFMILPLFVALDRIDIRMREASKDLGAGRVATFFGVTLPLAGPGIVAGVLLTFIPMCGDYVTATVLGGAKGNMIGSMIASQFSQAQNWPLGSAMAVLMIGAVLVALVAGALIVWIVPWMTRALEPITQSVRRSMHARRQNHDASTKPGRVRRFEMTRVLLAVWTGLVLVFMFIPILLVFRHSFNEGSSFSIWSGHTSIKWWGELFDSTATWAVIVRFVAITAIGLVVKRILVAKSNISPRLLGWVGPLGFIVAFVVNGLVSDWFHDIFDFAGIGDAIRNSFLAAFGATVIAVVLGGLSGVALARRPGTWTKIFMATIFLILVTPEIMDAIALVTWFQRISDVPVLGYVFKHGLGPFNGGINKLWVGQSLYASAVVTLIVRARLAGLDESLEEAAADLGAPPSRAFRQITLPLISSALIAGALLSFTLCLDNAVISTLVSEAGSTTFPVALLGATKSTIKPFWGVGAVMLFAITMGALAFVAVVLRRSGESSSDIAATFAGS
;
A
#
# COMPACT_ATOMS: atom_id res chain seq x y z
N MET A 1 66.96 10.66 12.17
CA MET A 1 66.58 9.57 11.24
C MET A 1 65.28 8.95 11.73
N THR A 2 64.14 9.52 11.32
CA THR A 2 62.81 8.96 11.53
C THR A 2 62.36 8.38 10.20
N SER A 3 62.49 7.08 10.04
CA SER A 3 62.02 6.38 8.85
C SER A 3 60.49 6.41 8.84
N ALA A 4 59.94 7.27 7.98
CA ALA A 4 58.54 7.22 7.59
C ALA A 4 58.27 5.83 6.99
N VAL A 5 57.53 5.00 7.73
CA VAL A 5 56.97 3.76 7.20
C VAL A 5 55.85 4.16 6.24
N SER A 6 56.21 4.34 4.98
CA SER A 6 55.25 4.38 3.88
C SER A 6 54.61 2.99 3.78
N THR A 7 53.42 2.85 4.35
CA THR A 7 52.59 1.67 4.07
C THR A 7 52.28 1.69 2.57
N PRO A 8 52.59 0.62 1.81
CA PRO A 8 52.34 0.60 0.39
C PRO A 8 50.83 0.70 0.17
N GLY A 9 50.41 1.75 -0.54
CA GLY A 9 49.03 1.98 -0.90
C GLY A 9 48.48 0.79 -1.67
N ARG A 10 47.84 -0.15 -0.95
CA ARG A 10 47.01 -1.19 -1.55
C ARG A 10 45.98 -0.46 -2.40
N ARG A 11 46.12 -0.55 -3.73
CA ARG A 11 45.13 -0.11 -4.71
C ARG A 11 43.76 -0.55 -4.20
N LYS A 12 42.96 0.41 -3.68
CA LYS A 12 41.58 0.17 -3.25
C LYS A 12 40.87 -0.42 -4.47
N PHE A 13 40.56 -1.72 -4.44
CA PHE A 13 39.80 -2.38 -5.50
C PHE A 13 38.38 -1.80 -5.44
N LYS A 14 38.19 -0.66 -6.12
CA LYS A 14 36.89 0.01 -6.22
C LYS A 14 36.07 -0.80 -7.21
N GLY A 15 35.45 -1.89 -6.73
CA GLY A 15 34.45 -2.62 -7.51
C GLY A 15 33.36 -1.66 -8.03
N PRO A 16 32.66 -2.01 -9.12
CA PRO A 16 31.69 -1.13 -9.75
C PRO A 16 30.68 -0.60 -8.73
N LYS A 17 30.36 0.69 -8.81
CA LYS A 17 29.49 1.39 -7.84
C LYS A 17 28.10 0.75 -7.70
N PHE A 18 27.64 0.04 -8.74
CA PHE A 18 26.34 -0.62 -8.79
C PHE A 18 26.34 -2.09 -8.34
N LEU A 19 27.49 -2.66 -7.91
CA LEU A 19 27.61 -4.11 -7.65
C LEU A 19 26.57 -4.64 -6.64
N LEU A 20 26.28 -3.87 -5.59
CA LEU A 20 25.25 -4.22 -4.59
C LEU A 20 23.83 -4.11 -5.16
N ALA A 21 23.58 -3.21 -6.11
CA ALA A 21 22.28 -3.08 -6.78
C ALA A 21 22.08 -4.08 -7.92
N LEU A 22 23.12 -4.83 -8.32
CA LEU A 22 23.08 -5.72 -9.48
C LEU A 22 21.93 -6.74 -9.44
N PRO A 23 21.66 -7.44 -8.32
CA PRO A 23 20.53 -8.36 -8.24
C PRO A 23 19.20 -7.68 -8.54
N SER A 24 18.98 -6.49 -8.00
CA SER A 24 17.75 -5.72 -8.16
C SER A 24 17.62 -5.13 -9.56
N ILE A 25 18.73 -4.69 -10.17
CA ILE A 25 18.77 -4.26 -11.57
C ILE A 25 18.35 -5.42 -12.49
N ILE A 26 18.93 -6.61 -12.29
CA ILE A 26 18.58 -7.80 -13.08
C ILE A 26 17.11 -8.16 -12.88
N TRP A 27 16.63 -8.13 -11.63
CA TRP A 27 15.24 -8.44 -11.30
C TRP A 27 14.25 -7.49 -11.99
N TYR A 28 14.46 -6.17 -11.89
CA TYR A 28 13.60 -5.19 -12.55
C TYR A 28 13.72 -5.24 -14.07
N LEU A 29 14.91 -5.49 -14.61
CA LEU A 29 15.06 -5.67 -16.05
C LEU A 29 14.22 -6.86 -16.53
N LEU A 30 14.36 -8.01 -15.86
CA LEU A 30 13.75 -9.27 -16.28
C LEU A 30 12.24 -9.33 -16.03
N PHE A 31 11.75 -8.75 -14.94
CA PHE A 31 10.36 -8.91 -14.49
C PHE A 31 9.53 -7.61 -14.54
N PHE A 32 10.11 -6.48 -14.92
CA PHE A 32 9.37 -5.25 -15.12
C PHE A 32 9.62 -4.65 -16.51
N VAL A 33 10.87 -4.34 -16.86
CA VAL A 33 11.20 -3.68 -18.12
C VAL A 33 10.90 -4.56 -19.34
N VAL A 34 11.38 -5.81 -19.32
CA VAL A 34 11.16 -6.76 -20.43
C VAL A 34 9.66 -7.07 -20.61
N PRO A 35 8.88 -7.40 -19.56
CA PRO A 35 7.43 -7.62 -19.68
C PRO A 35 6.69 -6.42 -20.28
N ILE A 36 6.98 -5.20 -19.80
CA ILE A 36 6.35 -3.98 -20.34
C ILE A 36 6.74 -3.76 -21.80
N ALA A 37 8.00 -4.03 -22.16
CA ALA A 37 8.43 -3.97 -23.57
C ALA A 37 7.66 -4.99 -24.44
N PHE A 38 7.37 -6.19 -23.94
CA PHE A 38 6.53 -7.15 -24.64
C PHE A 38 5.09 -6.68 -24.81
N VAL A 39 4.49 -6.06 -23.80
CA VAL A 39 3.15 -5.44 -23.94
C VAL A 39 3.17 -4.38 -25.05
N VAL A 40 4.21 -3.53 -25.09
CA VAL A 40 4.37 -2.55 -26.18
C VAL A 40 4.50 -3.24 -27.54
N ILE A 41 5.32 -4.29 -27.66
CA ILE A 41 5.49 -5.04 -28.92
C ILE A 41 4.16 -5.70 -29.35
N TYR A 42 3.46 -6.34 -28.42
CA TYR A 42 2.19 -7.03 -28.68
C TYR A 42 1.08 -6.08 -29.10
N SER A 43 1.13 -4.81 -28.69
CA SER A 43 0.17 -3.79 -29.15
C SER A 43 0.14 -3.60 -30.67
N PHE A 44 1.25 -3.92 -31.35
CA PHE A 44 1.37 -3.88 -32.81
C PHE A 44 1.10 -5.22 -33.49
N GLY A 45 0.85 -6.29 -32.72
CA GLY A 45 0.54 -7.62 -33.27
C GLY A 45 -0.89 -7.74 -33.79
N THR A 46 -1.18 -8.85 -34.44
CA THR A 46 -2.55 -9.23 -34.82
C THR A 46 -3.04 -10.41 -33.98
N LYS A 47 -4.35 -10.52 -33.77
CA LYS A 47 -4.93 -11.63 -33.02
C LYS A 47 -4.77 -12.92 -33.84
N ASP A 48 -4.14 -13.92 -33.25
CA ASP A 48 -4.04 -15.27 -33.80
C ASP A 48 -4.88 -16.22 -32.94
N THR A 49 -5.72 -17.03 -33.57
CA THR A 49 -6.58 -18.00 -32.87
C THR A 49 -6.05 -19.43 -33.00
N GLN A 50 -5.03 -19.66 -33.84
CA GLN A 50 -4.47 -20.99 -34.12
C GLN A 50 -3.23 -21.30 -33.27
N ARG A 51 -2.53 -20.27 -32.77
CA ARG A 51 -1.36 -20.42 -31.90
C ARG A 51 -1.71 -20.49 -30.43
N LEU A 52 -0.89 -21.20 -29.65
CA LEU A 52 -0.97 -21.24 -28.19
C LEU A 52 -0.80 -19.85 -27.55
N LEU A 53 0.04 -19.01 -28.14
CA LEU A 53 0.12 -17.58 -27.84
C LEU A 53 -0.75 -16.84 -28.85
N PRO A 54 -1.83 -16.14 -28.43
CA PRO A 54 -2.81 -15.55 -29.35
C PRO A 54 -2.35 -14.22 -29.96
N VAL A 55 -1.07 -14.16 -30.37
CA VAL A 55 -0.42 -12.99 -30.94
C VAL A 55 0.39 -13.42 -32.16
N ASP A 56 0.08 -12.85 -33.32
CA ASP A 56 0.92 -12.94 -34.51
C ASP A 56 1.69 -11.63 -34.72
N LEU A 57 3.02 -11.74 -34.65
CA LEU A 57 3.97 -10.66 -34.92
C LEU A 57 4.48 -10.65 -36.37
N GLY A 58 4.06 -11.62 -37.20
CA GLY A 58 4.45 -11.68 -38.61
C GLY A 58 3.86 -10.53 -39.45
N LYS A 59 2.73 -9.96 -39.01
CA LYS A 59 2.09 -8.78 -39.60
C LYS A 59 1.91 -7.70 -38.54
N LEU A 60 2.87 -6.78 -38.46
CA LEU A 60 2.75 -5.61 -37.59
C LEU A 60 1.69 -4.64 -38.15
N THR A 61 0.76 -4.21 -37.31
CA THR A 61 -0.36 -3.33 -37.65
C THR A 61 -0.59 -2.28 -36.58
N THR A 62 -1.14 -1.13 -36.97
CA THR A 62 -1.62 -0.09 -36.04
C THR A 62 -3.14 -0.14 -35.85
N SER A 63 -3.83 -1.13 -36.44
CA SER A 63 -5.29 -1.28 -36.38
C SER A 63 -5.83 -1.38 -34.96
N ASN A 64 -5.08 -1.99 -34.04
CA ASN A 64 -5.48 -2.07 -32.63
C ASN A 64 -5.63 -0.66 -32.04
N TYR A 65 -4.71 0.27 -32.34
CA TYR A 65 -4.82 1.64 -31.84
C TYR A 65 -6.04 2.37 -32.40
N SER A 66 -6.40 2.15 -33.68
CA SER A 66 -7.64 2.71 -34.23
C SER A 66 -8.89 2.18 -33.54
N GLU A 67 -8.90 0.90 -33.14
CA GLU A 67 -10.01 0.30 -32.40
C GLU A 67 -10.07 0.82 -30.96
N VAL A 68 -8.91 1.06 -30.33
CA VAL A 68 -8.84 1.66 -29.00
C VAL A 68 -9.33 3.13 -29.02
N PHE A 69 -9.13 3.87 -30.10
CA PHE A 69 -9.74 5.21 -30.25
C PHE A 69 -11.23 5.17 -30.62
N GLY A 70 -11.85 3.98 -30.71
CA GLY A 70 -13.29 3.83 -30.88
C GLY A 70 -14.12 4.28 -29.68
N ASP A 71 -15.43 4.47 -29.91
CA ASP A 71 -16.35 5.08 -28.95
C ASP A 71 -16.43 4.37 -27.60
N THR A 72 -16.43 3.03 -27.58
CA THR A 72 -16.62 2.24 -26.35
C THR A 72 -15.43 2.39 -25.40
N PHE A 73 -14.21 2.21 -25.90
CA PHE A 73 -13.01 2.34 -25.08
C PHE A 73 -12.84 3.78 -24.62
N PHE A 74 -12.92 4.76 -25.52
CA PHE A 74 -12.69 6.16 -25.17
C PHE A 74 -13.72 6.67 -24.16
N LYS A 75 -14.98 6.24 -24.27
CA LYS A 75 -16.03 6.52 -23.27
C LYS A 75 -15.69 5.92 -21.89
N THR A 76 -15.21 4.68 -21.86
CA THR A 76 -14.85 3.97 -20.61
C THR A 76 -13.59 4.56 -19.98
N PHE A 77 -12.61 4.92 -20.80
CA PHE A 77 -11.39 5.63 -20.40
C PHE A 77 -11.73 6.99 -19.78
N LYS A 78 -12.56 7.80 -20.44
CA LYS A 78 -13.02 9.10 -19.92
C LYS A 78 -13.81 8.94 -18.62
N ALA A 79 -14.63 7.90 -18.50
CA ALA A 79 -15.35 7.59 -17.27
C ALA A 79 -14.39 7.23 -16.12
N THR A 80 -13.38 6.39 -16.40
CA THR A 80 -12.35 6.00 -15.43
C THR A 80 -11.56 7.22 -14.96
N LEU A 81 -11.09 8.06 -15.89
CA LEU A 81 -10.36 9.28 -15.56
C LEU A 81 -11.22 10.25 -14.74
N ARG A 82 -12.51 10.40 -15.09
CA ARG A 82 -13.47 11.19 -14.29
C ARG A 82 -13.59 10.65 -12.87
N ILE A 83 -13.76 9.35 -12.70
CA ILE A 83 -13.89 8.71 -11.37
C ILE A 83 -12.63 8.95 -10.55
N ALA A 84 -11.45 8.73 -11.13
CA ALA A 84 -10.16 8.93 -10.47
C ALA A 84 -9.96 10.41 -10.05
N VAL A 85 -10.16 11.36 -10.97
CA VAL A 85 -10.03 12.80 -10.67
C VAL A 85 -11.01 13.25 -9.58
N VAL A 86 -12.29 12.87 -9.71
CA VAL A 86 -13.30 13.22 -8.70
C VAL A 86 -12.98 12.57 -7.36
N ALA A 87 -12.53 11.31 -7.34
CA ALA A 87 -12.16 10.61 -6.12
C ALA A 87 -10.97 11.30 -5.43
N THR A 88 -9.92 11.63 -6.17
CA THR A 88 -8.75 12.34 -5.64
C THR A 88 -9.15 13.70 -5.05
N ILE A 89 -9.99 14.46 -5.74
CA ILE A 89 -10.50 15.74 -5.25
C ILE A 89 -11.27 15.55 -3.94
N LEU A 90 -12.18 14.58 -3.88
CA LEU A 90 -12.94 14.25 -2.67
C LEU A 90 -12.01 13.81 -1.52
N CYS A 91 -11.01 12.97 -1.80
CA CYS A 91 -10.01 12.56 -0.81
C CYS A 91 -9.25 13.77 -0.25
N VAL A 92 -8.82 14.74 -1.08
CA VAL A 92 -8.17 15.96 -0.60
C VAL A 92 -9.15 16.78 0.26
N PHE A 93 -10.38 16.99 -0.19
CA PHE A 93 -11.36 17.78 0.54
C PHE A 93 -11.77 17.16 1.88
N ILE A 94 -11.85 15.83 1.95
CA ILE A 94 -12.23 15.11 3.17
C ILE A 94 -11.01 14.95 4.09
N GLY A 95 -9.85 14.60 3.54
CA GLY A 95 -8.63 14.27 4.28
C GLY A 95 -7.87 15.49 4.80
N LEU A 96 -7.86 16.62 4.07
CA LEU A 96 -7.15 17.83 4.48
C LEU A 96 -7.65 18.41 5.81
N PRO A 97 -8.97 18.54 6.07
CA PRO A 97 -9.48 18.95 7.39
C PRO A 97 -9.06 18.00 8.51
N VAL A 98 -9.07 16.68 8.27
CA VAL A 98 -8.67 15.66 9.25
C VAL A 98 -7.20 15.79 9.59
N ALA A 99 -6.33 15.86 8.57
CA ALA A 99 -4.90 16.04 8.73
C ALA A 99 -4.56 17.36 9.44
N TYR A 100 -5.23 18.45 9.07
CA TYR A 100 -5.07 19.76 9.71
C TYR A 100 -5.49 19.77 11.19
N PHE A 101 -6.61 19.09 11.51
CA PHE A 101 -7.06 18.93 12.89
C PHE A 101 -6.04 18.15 13.72
N ALA A 102 -5.59 17.00 13.21
CA ALA A 102 -4.60 16.16 13.88
C ALA A 102 -3.27 16.89 14.10
N ALA A 103 -2.74 17.60 13.09
CA ALA A 103 -1.44 18.28 13.19
C ALA A 103 -1.46 19.48 14.17
N PHE A 104 -2.52 20.29 14.17
CA PHE A 104 -2.47 21.59 14.84
C PHE A 104 -3.43 21.80 16.02
N LYS A 105 -4.44 20.94 16.20
CA LYS A 105 -5.51 21.14 17.20
C LYS A 105 -5.56 20.05 18.27
N VAL A 106 -4.82 18.97 18.06
CA VAL A 106 -4.76 17.80 18.92
C VAL A 106 -3.43 17.77 19.65
N SER A 107 -3.46 17.40 20.94
CA SER A 107 -2.25 17.23 21.74
C SER A 107 -1.49 15.98 21.31
N GLU A 108 -0.17 15.98 21.49
CA GLU A 108 0.75 14.96 20.97
C GLU A 108 0.32 13.51 21.30
N LYS A 109 -0.19 13.28 22.52
CA LYS A 109 -0.71 11.97 22.96
C LYS A 109 -1.86 11.45 22.09
N TRP A 110 -2.77 12.32 21.67
CA TRP A 110 -3.95 11.96 20.89
C TRP A 110 -3.68 11.96 19.38
N ARG A 111 -2.60 12.61 18.90
CA ARG A 111 -2.21 12.56 17.48
C ARG A 111 -1.95 11.13 17.05
N ALA A 112 -1.11 10.41 17.79
CA ALA A 112 -0.79 9.01 17.53
C ALA A 112 -2.05 8.13 17.49
N PHE A 113 -3.03 8.41 18.36
CA PHE A 113 -4.29 7.67 18.38
C PHE A 113 -5.15 7.92 17.14
N ILE A 114 -5.33 9.19 16.72
CA ILE A 114 -6.08 9.52 15.49
C ILE A 114 -5.40 8.90 14.26
N LEU A 115 -4.07 8.98 14.18
CA LEU A 115 -3.34 8.37 13.07
C LEU A 115 -3.48 6.86 13.07
N ALA A 116 -3.40 6.20 14.23
CA ALA A 116 -3.66 4.77 14.33
C ALA A 116 -5.07 4.42 13.83
N LEU A 117 -6.09 5.20 14.18
CA LEU A 117 -7.46 5.01 13.67
C LEU A 117 -7.59 5.26 12.17
N VAL A 118 -6.74 6.06 11.54
CA VAL A 118 -6.70 6.19 10.07
C VAL A 118 -5.96 5.02 9.42
N VAL A 119 -4.86 4.56 10.04
CA VAL A 119 -4.00 3.49 9.53
C VAL A 119 -4.72 2.13 9.60
N ILE A 120 -5.32 1.77 10.73
CA ILE A 120 -5.99 0.47 10.94
C ILE A 120 -6.94 0.09 9.79
N PRO A 121 -7.92 0.94 9.41
CA PRO A 121 -8.82 0.62 8.31
C PRO A 121 -8.15 0.68 6.94
N SER A 122 -7.08 1.46 6.78
CA SER A 122 -6.36 1.57 5.51
C SER A 122 -5.52 0.32 5.19
N PHE A 123 -5.06 -0.37 6.24
CA PHE A 123 -4.28 -1.62 6.17
C PHE A 123 -5.12 -2.88 6.36
N THR A 124 -6.44 -2.76 6.45
CA THR A 124 -7.32 -3.91 6.27
C THR A 124 -7.30 -4.34 4.82
N SER A 125 -7.65 -5.60 4.55
CA SER A 125 -7.66 -6.08 3.17
C SER A 125 -8.54 -5.24 2.25
N PHE A 126 -7.97 -4.75 1.16
CA PHE A 126 -8.55 -3.93 0.11
C PHE A 126 -9.75 -4.62 -0.53
N LEU A 127 -9.62 -5.90 -0.88
CA LEU A 127 -10.74 -6.63 -1.45
C LEU A 127 -11.84 -6.88 -0.41
N ILE A 128 -11.48 -7.24 0.82
CA ILE A 128 -12.45 -7.44 1.91
C ILE A 128 -13.26 -6.16 2.13
N ARG A 129 -12.59 -5.01 2.22
CA ARG A 129 -13.21 -3.68 2.33
C ARG A 129 -14.15 -3.38 1.16
N THR A 130 -13.73 -3.71 -0.05
CA THR A 130 -14.52 -3.51 -1.26
C THR A 130 -15.77 -4.40 -1.29
N VAL A 131 -15.64 -5.67 -0.89
CA VAL A 131 -16.78 -6.60 -0.76
C VAL A 131 -17.72 -6.17 0.37
N ALA A 132 -17.17 -5.68 1.47
CA ALA A 132 -17.94 -5.20 2.61
C ALA A 132 -18.88 -4.04 2.26
N TRP A 133 -18.51 -3.20 1.29
CA TRP A 133 -19.40 -2.17 0.75
C TRP A 133 -20.67 -2.72 0.08
N ARG A 134 -20.71 -4.00 -0.32
CA ARG A 134 -21.95 -4.64 -0.76
C ARG A 134 -22.99 -4.76 0.36
N ILE A 135 -22.59 -4.80 1.63
CA ILE A 135 -23.50 -4.90 2.78
C ILE A 135 -24.39 -3.66 2.89
N PRO A 136 -23.86 -2.43 3.02
CA PRO A 136 -24.69 -1.24 3.12
C PRO A 136 -25.30 -0.85 1.76
N LEU A 137 -24.59 -0.99 0.64
CA LEU A 137 -25.03 -0.49 -0.67
C LEU A 137 -26.05 -1.38 -1.38
N ALA A 138 -26.29 -2.60 -0.90
CA ALA A 138 -27.33 -3.47 -1.44
C ALA A 138 -28.70 -2.77 -1.38
N PRO A 139 -29.62 -3.02 -2.33
CA PRO A 139 -30.93 -2.37 -2.36
C PRO A 139 -31.74 -2.48 -1.05
N LYS A 140 -31.64 -3.63 -0.37
CA LYS A 140 -32.24 -3.89 0.96
C LYS A 140 -31.19 -3.99 2.08
N GLY A 141 -30.01 -3.43 1.85
CA GLY A 141 -28.90 -3.39 2.78
C GLY A 141 -29.13 -2.42 3.93
N GLU A 142 -28.18 -2.39 4.87
CA GLU A 142 -28.30 -1.61 6.12
C GLU A 142 -28.49 -0.10 5.85
N PHE A 143 -27.87 0.46 4.80
CA PHE A 143 -28.01 1.89 4.48
C PHE A 143 -29.43 2.23 4.00
N SER A 144 -29.98 1.43 3.09
CA SER A 144 -31.37 1.60 2.64
C SER A 144 -32.35 1.45 3.80
N ARG A 145 -32.13 0.48 4.71
CA ARG A 145 -32.96 0.30 5.91
C ARG A 145 -32.93 1.52 6.81
N TRP A 146 -31.73 2.04 7.11
CA TRP A 146 -31.59 3.25 7.93
C TRP A 146 -32.33 4.46 7.32
N LEU A 147 -32.27 4.64 6.00
CA LEU A 147 -33.00 5.69 5.29
C LEU A 147 -34.53 5.48 5.31
N ILE A 148 -35.00 4.24 5.25
CA ILE A 148 -36.42 3.88 5.39
C ILE A 148 -36.88 4.16 6.83
N ASP A 149 -36.11 3.73 7.83
CA ASP A 149 -36.41 3.92 9.26
C ASP A 149 -36.45 5.41 9.64
N LEU A 150 -35.64 6.25 8.98
CA LEU A 150 -35.65 7.71 9.10
C LEU A 150 -36.82 8.38 8.33
N GLY A 151 -37.58 7.62 7.55
CA GLY A 151 -38.69 8.13 6.73
C GLY A 151 -38.25 8.96 5.51
N TRP A 152 -36.98 8.86 5.07
CA TRP A 152 -36.46 9.66 3.95
C TRP A 152 -36.76 9.06 2.57
N ILE A 153 -37.07 7.76 2.50
CA ILE A 153 -37.36 7.03 1.26
C ILE A 153 -38.48 6.00 1.44
N SER A 154 -39.10 5.61 0.33
CA SER A 154 -40.10 4.53 0.28
C SER A 154 -39.48 3.13 0.50
N ASP A 155 -40.30 2.16 0.91
CA ASP A 155 -39.94 0.76 1.23
C ASP A 155 -39.21 -0.03 0.13
N ARG A 156 -39.12 0.52 -1.10
CA ARG A 156 -38.40 -0.11 -2.22
C ARG A 156 -36.87 -0.06 -2.08
N GLY A 157 -36.34 0.79 -1.19
CA GLY A 157 -34.90 1.00 -1.00
C GLY A 157 -34.25 1.75 -2.18
N ILE A 158 -32.94 2.06 -2.07
CA ILE A 158 -32.20 2.74 -3.15
C ILE A 158 -31.24 1.77 -3.83
N GLN A 159 -31.26 1.70 -5.17
CA GLN A 159 -30.31 0.92 -5.96
C GLN A 159 -29.00 1.67 -6.15
N LEU A 160 -28.11 1.63 -5.16
CA LEU A 160 -26.73 2.14 -5.29
C LEU A 160 -25.78 1.09 -5.84
N LEU A 161 -25.90 -0.17 -5.43
CA LEU A 161 -25.07 -1.26 -5.94
C LEU A 161 -25.20 -1.41 -7.46
N GLU A 162 -24.12 -1.80 -8.13
CA GLU A 162 -24.03 -1.94 -9.59
C GLU A 162 -24.15 -0.60 -10.35
N THR A 163 -23.66 0.47 -9.74
CA THR A 163 -23.62 1.81 -10.34
C THR A 163 -22.23 2.45 -10.21
N PRO A 164 -21.89 3.45 -11.07
CA PRO A 164 -20.69 4.25 -10.90
C PRO A 164 -20.60 4.95 -9.54
N THR A 165 -21.73 5.27 -8.91
CA THR A 165 -21.75 5.92 -7.59
C THR A 165 -21.26 4.99 -6.49
N ALA A 166 -21.61 3.70 -6.53
CA ALA A 166 -21.06 2.71 -5.59
C ALA A 166 -19.54 2.58 -5.73
N VAL A 167 -19.04 2.56 -6.97
CA VAL A 167 -17.60 2.56 -7.26
C VAL A 167 -16.94 3.81 -6.71
N GLN A 168 -17.52 4.99 -6.95
CA GLN A 168 -16.99 6.27 -6.47
C GLN A 168 -16.87 6.31 -4.93
N ILE A 169 -17.90 5.86 -4.20
CA ILE A 169 -17.89 5.83 -2.73
C ILE A 169 -16.80 4.90 -2.21
N ALA A 170 -16.71 3.69 -2.76
CA ALA A 170 -15.73 2.70 -2.33
C ALA A 170 -14.30 3.13 -2.65
N ILE A 171 -14.05 3.73 -3.82
CA ILE A 171 -12.73 4.26 -4.18
C ILE A 171 -12.34 5.39 -3.21
N VAL A 172 -13.22 6.35 -2.93
CA VAL A 172 -12.92 7.43 -1.97
C VAL A 172 -12.57 6.84 -0.59
N TYR A 173 -13.33 5.86 -0.12
CA TYR A 173 -13.05 5.14 1.12
C TYR A 173 -11.69 4.43 1.11
N ASN A 174 -11.42 3.63 0.08
CA ASN A 174 -10.23 2.77 -0.01
C ASN A 174 -8.93 3.59 0.03
N TYR A 175 -8.97 4.81 -0.51
CA TYR A 175 -7.79 5.65 -0.67
C TYR A 175 -7.70 6.83 0.32
N LEU A 176 -8.68 6.99 1.22
CA LEU A 176 -8.73 8.14 2.12
C LEU A 176 -7.52 8.20 3.08
N GLY A 177 -7.10 7.06 3.61
CA GLY A 177 -5.94 7.01 4.50
C GLY A 177 -4.63 7.34 3.80
N PHE A 178 -4.46 6.88 2.54
CA PHE A 178 -3.30 7.21 1.71
C PHE A 178 -3.23 8.70 1.36
N MET A 179 -4.35 9.44 1.45
CA MET A 179 -4.36 10.91 1.36
C MET A 179 -4.06 11.57 2.71
N ILE A 180 -4.68 11.11 3.79
CA ILE A 180 -4.56 11.73 5.12
C ILE A 180 -3.12 11.63 5.65
N LEU A 181 -2.42 10.51 5.45
CA LEU A 181 -1.10 10.29 6.04
C LEU A 181 -0.03 11.26 5.50
N PRO A 182 0.19 11.39 4.17
CA PRO A 182 1.18 12.34 3.65
C PRO A 182 0.82 13.80 3.96
N LEU A 183 -0.48 14.13 3.97
CA LEU A 183 -0.96 15.45 4.37
C LEU A 183 -0.60 15.75 5.83
N PHE A 184 -0.84 14.78 6.73
CA PHE A 184 -0.51 14.94 8.14
C PHE A 184 0.99 15.15 8.33
N VAL A 185 1.83 14.31 7.72
CA VAL A 185 3.30 14.41 7.83
C VAL A 185 3.80 15.77 7.35
N ALA A 186 3.28 16.28 6.23
CA ALA A 186 3.66 17.60 5.74
C ALA A 186 3.18 18.74 6.65
N LEU A 187 1.97 18.66 7.21
CA LEU A 187 1.41 19.67 8.10
C LEU A 187 2.10 19.68 9.47
N ASP A 188 2.45 18.51 10.01
CA ASP A 188 3.10 18.34 11.32
C ASP A 188 4.54 18.89 11.33
N ARG A 189 5.21 18.89 10.16
CA ARG A 189 6.53 19.52 9.96
C ARG A 189 6.50 21.05 9.93
N ILE A 190 5.33 21.69 9.84
CA ILE A 190 5.22 23.16 9.79
C ILE A 190 5.38 23.74 11.20
N ASP A 191 6.37 24.62 11.37
CA ASP A 191 6.57 25.35 12.64
C ASP A 191 5.35 26.24 12.97
N ILE A 192 4.82 26.07 14.17
CA ILE A 192 3.69 26.83 14.68
C ILE A 192 3.99 28.35 14.70
N ARG A 193 5.27 28.72 14.88
CA ARG A 193 5.74 30.12 14.93
C ARG A 193 5.47 30.88 13.63
N MET A 194 5.57 30.22 12.48
CA MET A 194 5.23 30.86 11.19
C MET A 194 3.76 31.29 11.13
N ARG A 195 2.88 30.53 11.79
CA ARG A 195 1.45 30.82 11.84
C ARG A 195 1.13 31.87 12.89
N GLU A 196 1.89 31.95 13.97
CA GLU A 196 1.80 33.01 14.99
C GLU A 196 2.26 34.33 14.40
N ALA A 197 3.44 34.38 13.77
CA ALA A 197 3.95 35.55 13.07
C ALA A 197 2.96 36.09 12.01
N SER A 198 2.30 35.20 11.25
CA SER A 198 1.25 35.60 10.30
C SER A 198 0.08 36.33 10.97
N LYS A 199 -0.34 35.86 12.16
CA LYS A 199 -1.43 36.49 12.92
C LYS A 199 -0.98 37.80 13.56
N ASP A 200 0.27 37.86 14.04
CA ASP A 200 0.86 39.07 14.62
C ASP A 200 0.96 40.19 13.57
N LEU A 201 1.20 39.84 12.30
CA LEU A 201 1.12 40.74 11.15
C LEU A 201 -0.34 41.10 10.74
N GLY A 202 -1.34 40.76 11.55
CA GLY A 202 -2.75 41.10 11.32
C GLY A 202 -3.49 40.22 10.32
N ALA A 203 -2.90 39.08 9.87
CA ALA A 203 -3.60 38.16 8.98
C ALA A 203 -4.70 37.38 9.73
N GLY A 204 -5.89 37.31 9.13
CA GLY A 204 -6.99 36.49 9.64
C GLY A 204 -6.76 34.98 9.41
N ARG A 205 -7.53 34.12 10.07
CA ARG A 205 -7.36 32.64 10.02
C ARG A 205 -7.35 32.06 8.60
N VAL A 206 -8.27 32.53 7.75
CA VAL A 206 -8.39 32.11 6.35
C VAL A 206 -7.17 32.57 5.56
N ALA A 207 -6.72 33.82 5.79
CA ALA A 207 -5.51 34.35 5.17
C ALA A 207 -4.24 33.60 5.62
N THR A 208 -4.10 33.26 6.90
CA THR A 208 -2.99 32.43 7.39
C THR A 208 -3.06 31.01 6.82
N PHE A 209 -4.25 30.43 6.67
CA PHE A 209 -4.40 29.11 6.08
C PHE A 209 -3.95 29.08 4.61
N PHE A 210 -4.52 29.93 3.75
CA PHE A 210 -4.19 29.96 2.32
C PHE A 210 -2.82 30.59 2.04
N GLY A 211 -2.34 31.50 2.89
CA GLY A 211 -1.09 32.21 2.68
C GLY A 211 0.14 31.55 3.30
N VAL A 212 -0.03 30.72 4.33
CA VAL A 212 1.10 30.06 5.03
C VAL A 212 0.92 28.55 5.09
N THR A 213 -0.20 28.08 5.63
CA THR A 213 -0.38 26.63 5.88
C THR A 213 -0.49 25.81 4.60
N LEU A 214 -1.34 26.22 3.66
CA LEU A 214 -1.61 25.47 2.43
C LEU A 214 -0.39 25.42 1.48
N PRO A 215 0.35 26.52 1.25
CA PRO A 215 1.57 26.47 0.43
C PRO A 215 2.67 25.60 1.03
N LEU A 216 2.87 25.67 2.36
CA LEU A 216 3.86 24.84 3.05
C LEU A 216 3.45 23.35 3.08
N ALA A 217 2.16 23.05 3.07
CA ALA A 217 1.64 21.69 2.91
C ALA A 217 1.60 21.21 1.45
N GLY A 218 1.92 22.08 0.48
CA GLY A 218 1.93 21.78 -0.95
C GLY A 218 2.63 20.46 -1.31
N PRO A 219 3.87 20.21 -0.87
CA PRO A 219 4.57 18.94 -1.14
C PRO A 219 3.81 17.72 -0.62
N GLY A 220 3.16 17.81 0.54
CA GLY A 220 2.34 16.73 1.10
C GLY A 220 1.04 16.50 0.34
N ILE A 221 0.40 17.57 -0.13
CA ILE A 221 -0.80 17.48 -0.99
C ILE A 221 -0.45 16.77 -2.28
N VAL A 222 0.67 17.13 -2.91
CA VAL A 222 1.14 16.48 -4.13
C VAL A 222 1.42 15.01 -3.88
N ALA A 223 2.18 14.68 -2.83
CA ALA A 223 2.46 13.30 -2.48
C ALA A 223 1.18 12.49 -2.28
N GLY A 224 0.20 13.01 -1.52
CA GLY A 224 -1.09 12.37 -1.31
C GLY A 224 -1.93 12.24 -2.59
N VAL A 225 -1.93 13.26 -3.45
CA VAL A 225 -2.60 13.22 -4.76
C VAL A 225 -1.99 12.14 -5.65
N LEU A 226 -0.67 12.05 -5.73
CA LEU A 226 0.01 11.03 -6.53
C LEU A 226 -0.24 9.62 -5.98
N LEU A 227 -0.10 9.44 -4.65
CA LEU A 227 -0.32 8.16 -3.97
C LEU A 227 -1.76 7.65 -4.05
N THR A 228 -2.73 8.52 -4.35
CA THR A 228 -4.14 8.13 -4.51
C THR A 228 -4.55 8.05 -5.97
N PHE A 229 -4.23 9.04 -6.79
CA PHE A 229 -4.66 9.11 -8.19
C PHE A 229 -4.11 7.96 -9.04
N ILE A 230 -2.83 7.62 -8.88
CA ILE A 230 -2.18 6.56 -9.65
C ILE A 230 -2.87 5.20 -9.46
N PRO A 231 -3.01 4.67 -8.23
CA PRO A 231 -3.66 3.38 -8.04
C PRO A 231 -5.15 3.42 -8.38
N MET A 232 -5.85 4.55 -8.15
CA MET A 232 -7.26 4.71 -8.55
C MET A 232 -7.49 4.52 -10.06
N CYS A 233 -6.53 4.93 -10.89
CA CYS A 233 -6.63 4.75 -12.33
C CYS A 233 -6.64 3.26 -12.70
N GLY A 234 -5.90 2.42 -11.97
CA GLY A 234 -5.80 0.97 -12.19
C GLY A 234 -6.79 0.11 -11.42
N ASP A 235 -7.63 0.71 -10.55
CA ASP A 235 -8.52 -0.04 -9.66
C ASP A 235 -9.72 -0.61 -10.40
N TYR A 236 -9.52 -1.78 -11.00
CA TYR A 236 -10.59 -2.54 -11.64
C TYR A 236 -11.35 -3.45 -10.69
N VAL A 237 -10.76 -3.78 -9.54
CA VAL A 237 -11.34 -4.71 -8.58
C VAL A 237 -12.56 -4.06 -7.94
N THR A 238 -12.48 -2.79 -7.58
CA THR A 238 -13.63 -2.03 -7.06
C THR A 238 -14.77 -1.96 -8.08
N ALA A 239 -14.45 -1.70 -9.34
CA ALA A 239 -15.43 -1.70 -10.43
C ALA A 239 -16.09 -3.07 -10.64
N THR A 240 -15.29 -4.14 -10.62
CA THR A 240 -15.77 -5.51 -10.82
C THR A 240 -16.68 -5.96 -9.67
N VAL A 241 -16.37 -5.55 -8.43
CA VAL A 241 -17.13 -5.97 -7.25
C VAL A 241 -18.39 -5.13 -7.05
N LEU A 242 -18.36 -3.82 -7.32
CA LEU A 242 -19.46 -2.91 -6.96
C LEU A 242 -20.15 -2.24 -8.14
N GLY A 243 -19.50 -2.14 -9.30
CA GLY A 243 -19.95 -1.34 -10.43
C GLY A 243 -20.93 -2.04 -11.38
N GLY A 244 -20.96 -3.38 -11.40
CA GLY A 244 -21.78 -4.13 -12.35
C GLY A 244 -21.51 -3.72 -13.81
N ALA A 245 -22.51 -3.83 -14.69
CA ALA A 245 -22.36 -3.44 -16.10
C ALA A 245 -22.22 -1.91 -16.31
N LYS A 246 -22.77 -1.10 -15.40
CA LYS A 246 -22.84 0.36 -15.56
C LYS A 246 -21.62 1.11 -15.00
N GLY A 247 -20.92 0.52 -14.03
CA GLY A 247 -19.74 1.09 -13.36
C GLY A 247 -18.42 0.51 -13.85
N ASN A 248 -18.35 0.02 -15.09
CA ASN A 248 -17.15 -0.59 -15.64
C ASN A 248 -16.00 0.44 -15.78
N MET A 249 -14.78 0.04 -15.43
CA MET A 249 -13.58 0.86 -15.56
C MET A 249 -12.65 0.28 -16.63
N ILE A 250 -11.67 1.06 -17.08
CA ILE A 250 -10.76 0.62 -18.14
C ILE A 250 -9.98 -0.64 -17.74
N GLY A 251 -9.55 -0.75 -16.49
CA GLY A 251 -8.78 -1.92 -16.04
C GLY A 251 -9.54 -3.24 -16.20
N SER A 252 -10.85 -3.28 -15.93
CA SER A 252 -11.66 -4.50 -16.09
C SER A 252 -11.89 -4.82 -17.57
N MET A 253 -12.01 -3.78 -18.42
CA MET A 253 -12.05 -3.96 -19.87
C MET A 253 -10.72 -4.55 -20.38
N ILE A 254 -9.57 -4.04 -19.95
CA ILE A 254 -8.26 -4.60 -20.34
C ILE A 254 -8.13 -6.05 -19.86
N ALA A 255 -8.41 -6.33 -18.58
CA ALA A 255 -8.36 -7.68 -18.04
C ALA A 255 -9.24 -8.67 -18.83
N SER A 256 -10.43 -8.24 -19.26
CA SER A 256 -11.32 -9.07 -20.09
C SER A 256 -10.70 -9.44 -21.44
N GLN A 257 -9.86 -8.58 -22.04
CA GLN A 257 -9.19 -8.88 -23.31
C GLN A 257 -8.17 -10.01 -23.16
N PHE A 258 -7.45 -10.07 -22.04
CA PHE A 258 -6.47 -11.12 -21.77
C PHE A 258 -7.10 -12.43 -21.30
N SER A 259 -8.08 -12.37 -20.40
CA SER A 259 -8.65 -13.57 -19.79
C SER A 259 -9.82 -14.17 -20.57
N GLN A 260 -10.75 -13.35 -21.07
CA GLN A 260 -12.01 -13.82 -21.68
C GLN A 260 -11.95 -13.80 -23.22
N ALA A 261 -11.57 -12.67 -23.81
CA ALA A 261 -11.57 -12.51 -25.27
C ALA A 261 -10.35 -13.14 -25.96
N GLN A 262 -9.30 -13.46 -25.18
CA GLN A 262 -7.99 -13.92 -25.68
C GLN A 262 -7.47 -13.01 -26.81
N ASN A 263 -7.73 -11.71 -26.73
CA ASN A 263 -7.31 -10.69 -27.69
C ASN A 263 -6.19 -9.85 -27.07
N TRP A 264 -5.03 -10.48 -26.92
CA TRP A 264 -3.88 -9.88 -26.27
C TRP A 264 -3.32 -8.67 -27.02
N PRO A 265 -3.31 -8.60 -28.36
CA PRO A 265 -2.85 -7.41 -29.07
C PRO A 265 -3.69 -6.16 -28.77
N LEU A 266 -5.02 -6.28 -28.82
CA LEU A 266 -5.92 -5.18 -28.47
C LEU A 266 -5.80 -4.80 -27.00
N GLY A 267 -5.78 -5.79 -26.10
CA GLY A 267 -5.57 -5.57 -24.66
C GLY A 267 -4.24 -4.86 -24.36
N SER A 268 -3.17 -5.22 -25.07
CA SER A 268 -1.87 -4.57 -24.98
C SER A 268 -1.90 -3.12 -25.48
N ALA A 269 -2.57 -2.83 -26.59
CA ALA A 269 -2.74 -1.45 -27.06
C ALA A 269 -3.51 -0.58 -26.05
N MET A 270 -4.57 -1.14 -25.43
CA MET A 270 -5.31 -0.48 -24.35
C MET A 270 -4.43 -0.23 -23.12
N ALA A 271 -3.58 -1.20 -22.74
CA ALA A 271 -2.64 -1.07 -21.62
C ALA A 271 -1.58 0.02 -21.88
N VAL A 272 -1.00 0.07 -23.08
CA VAL A 272 -0.03 1.10 -23.47
C VAL A 272 -0.64 2.50 -23.37
N LEU A 273 -1.87 2.68 -23.87
CA LEU A 273 -2.56 3.97 -23.78
C LEU A 273 -2.86 4.37 -22.33
N MET A 274 -3.18 3.40 -21.47
CA MET A 274 -3.40 3.65 -20.04
C MET A 274 -2.11 4.05 -19.32
N ILE A 275 -1.00 3.33 -19.56
CA ILE A 275 0.33 3.68 -19.02
C ILE A 275 0.71 5.10 -19.48
N GLY A 276 0.56 5.38 -20.78
CA GLY A 276 0.80 6.71 -21.34
C GLY A 276 -0.04 7.80 -20.67
N ALA A 277 -1.33 7.56 -20.46
CA ALA A 277 -2.22 8.50 -19.79
C ALA A 277 -1.80 8.79 -18.34
N VAL A 278 -1.42 7.77 -17.58
CA VAL A 278 -0.93 7.94 -16.20
C VAL A 278 0.39 8.71 -16.20
N LEU A 279 1.33 8.40 -17.10
CA LEU A 279 2.57 9.16 -17.24
C LEU A 279 2.33 10.63 -17.60
N VAL A 280 1.41 10.91 -18.51
CA VAL A 280 1.03 12.29 -18.87
C VAL A 280 0.41 13.01 -17.67
N ALA A 281 -0.48 12.36 -16.93
CA ALA A 281 -1.06 12.93 -15.71
C ALA A 281 -0.01 13.25 -14.65
N LEU A 282 1.03 12.43 -14.54
CA LEU A 282 2.17 12.68 -13.64
C LEU A 282 3.05 13.83 -14.10
N VAL A 283 3.38 13.89 -15.39
CA VAL A 283 4.14 15.01 -15.94
C VAL A 283 3.35 16.31 -15.74
N ALA A 284 2.04 16.30 -16.00
CA ALA A 284 1.16 17.43 -15.72
C ALA A 284 1.15 17.79 -14.23
N GLY A 285 1.04 16.80 -13.34
CA GLY A 285 1.13 17.00 -11.89
C GLY A 285 2.45 17.64 -11.47
N ALA A 286 3.58 17.09 -11.91
CA ALA A 286 4.92 17.62 -11.64
C ALA A 286 5.11 19.04 -12.18
N LEU A 287 4.59 19.33 -13.38
CA LEU A 287 4.59 20.67 -13.96
C LEU A 287 3.76 21.65 -13.12
N ILE A 288 2.59 21.25 -12.62
CA ILE A 288 1.78 22.08 -11.71
C ILE A 288 2.59 22.41 -10.44
N VAL A 289 3.25 21.42 -9.83
CA VAL A 289 4.08 21.65 -8.63
C VAL A 289 5.24 22.59 -8.91
N TRP A 290 5.81 22.52 -10.10
CA TRP A 290 6.91 23.38 -10.51
C TRP A 290 6.45 24.81 -10.84
N ILE A 291 5.28 24.95 -11.47
CA ILE A 291 4.71 26.25 -11.89
C ILE A 291 4.07 27.01 -10.73
N VAL A 292 3.41 26.33 -9.78
CA VAL A 292 2.69 26.99 -8.67
C VAL A 292 3.59 27.95 -7.86
N PRO A 293 4.80 27.57 -7.42
CA PRO A 293 5.73 28.47 -6.73
C PRO A 293 6.20 29.65 -7.60
N TRP A 294 6.32 29.46 -8.91
CA TRP A 294 6.67 30.53 -9.83
C TRP A 294 5.52 31.52 -10.00
N MET A 295 4.29 31.01 -10.13
CA MET A 295 3.08 31.81 -10.30
C MET A 295 2.73 32.58 -9.02
N THR A 296 2.92 32.01 -7.83
CA THR A 296 2.73 32.72 -6.57
C THR A 296 3.73 33.86 -6.39
N ARG A 297 4.99 33.68 -6.81
CA ARG A 297 5.99 34.76 -6.86
C ARG A 297 5.65 35.83 -7.90
N ALA A 298 5.12 35.44 -9.06
CA ALA A 298 4.70 36.38 -10.10
C ALA A 298 3.49 37.23 -9.69
N LEU A 299 2.59 36.67 -8.86
CA LEU A 299 1.41 37.36 -8.33
C LEU A 299 1.68 38.15 -7.04
N GLU A 300 2.92 38.13 -6.55
CA GLU A 300 3.35 38.81 -5.32
C GLU A 300 3.11 40.35 -5.36
N PRO A 301 3.34 41.07 -6.48
CA PRO A 301 3.07 42.52 -6.57
C PRO A 301 1.58 42.85 -6.44
N ILE A 302 0.72 42.04 -7.08
CA ILE A 302 -0.74 42.22 -7.11
C ILE A 302 -1.32 41.88 -5.73
N THR A 303 -0.92 40.76 -5.15
CA THR A 303 -1.36 40.36 -3.81
C THR A 303 -0.94 41.37 -2.75
N GLN A 304 0.27 41.96 -2.83
CA GLN A 304 0.68 43.03 -1.93
C GLN A 304 -0.15 44.31 -2.11
N SER A 305 -0.50 44.69 -3.34
CA SER A 305 -1.35 45.87 -3.60
C SER A 305 -2.77 45.72 -3.03
N VAL A 306 -3.37 44.54 -3.20
CA VAL A 306 -4.69 44.19 -2.66
C VAL A 306 -4.66 44.08 -1.13
N ARG A 307 -3.54 43.59 -0.57
CA ARG A 307 -3.34 43.51 0.88
C ARG A 307 -3.21 44.90 1.50
N ARG A 308 -2.49 45.83 0.86
CA ARG A 308 -2.39 47.23 1.30
C ARG A 308 -3.76 47.93 1.27
N SER A 309 -4.56 47.72 0.22
CA SER A 309 -5.91 48.32 0.12
C SER A 309 -6.90 47.74 1.14
N MET A 310 -6.81 46.44 1.44
CA MET A 310 -7.60 45.83 2.51
C MET A 310 -7.17 46.29 3.91
N HIS A 311 -5.87 46.44 4.18
CA HIS A 311 -5.39 46.99 5.46
C HIS A 311 -5.84 48.44 5.66
N ALA A 312 -5.80 49.28 4.61
CA ALA A 312 -6.32 50.64 4.66
C ALA A 312 -7.85 50.68 4.93
N ARG A 313 -8.63 49.78 4.31
CA ARG A 313 -10.08 49.66 4.58
C ARG A 313 -10.39 49.17 6.00
N ARG A 314 -9.52 48.33 6.57
CA ARG A 314 -9.74 47.74 7.91
C ARG A 314 -9.32 48.66 9.04
N GLN A 315 -8.25 49.45 8.87
CA GLN A 315 -7.92 50.56 9.78
C GLN A 315 -9.06 51.59 9.89
N ASN A 316 -9.78 51.84 8.79
CA ASN A 316 -10.98 52.70 8.83
C ASN A 316 -12.21 52.03 9.46
N HIS A 317 -12.26 50.70 9.56
CA HIS A 317 -13.40 49.99 10.15
C HIS A 317 -13.24 49.72 11.65
N ASP A 318 -12.00 49.47 12.11
CA ASP A 318 -11.67 49.23 13.52
C ASP A 318 -11.81 50.48 14.41
N ALA A 319 -11.98 51.67 13.82
CA ALA A 319 -12.35 52.90 14.54
C ALA A 319 -13.81 52.88 15.09
N SER A 320 -14.64 51.90 14.72
CA SER A 320 -16.09 51.92 15.02
C SER A 320 -16.66 50.68 15.74
N THR A 321 -15.87 49.63 16.01
CA THR A 321 -16.42 48.36 16.53
C THR A 321 -15.91 48.00 17.92
N LYS A 322 -16.84 47.91 18.89
CA LYS A 322 -16.61 47.40 20.25
C LYS A 322 -16.10 45.94 20.22
N PRO A 323 -15.27 45.51 21.19
CA PRO A 323 -14.67 44.19 21.19
C PRO A 323 -15.71 43.09 21.51
N GLY A 324 -16.17 42.40 20.47
CA GLY A 324 -16.98 41.19 20.57
C GLY A 324 -16.15 39.95 20.92
N ARG A 325 -16.29 39.49 22.16
CA ARG A 325 -15.67 38.34 22.84
C ARG A 325 -15.60 37.01 22.04
N VAL A 326 -14.38 36.45 21.93
CA VAL A 326 -13.88 35.10 22.31
C VAL A 326 -14.65 33.79 21.93
N ARG A 327 -15.93 33.78 21.55
CA ARG A 327 -16.71 32.53 21.41
C ARG A 327 -16.51 31.76 20.07
N ARG A 328 -15.92 32.38 19.05
CA ARG A 328 -15.61 31.72 17.75
C ARG A 328 -14.40 30.77 17.79
N PHE A 329 -13.68 30.67 18.91
CA PHE A 329 -12.48 29.82 19.00
C PHE A 329 -12.81 28.34 19.21
N GLU A 330 -13.85 28.03 20.00
CA GLU A 330 -14.29 26.65 20.24
C GLU A 330 -15.01 26.05 19.03
N MET A 331 -15.87 26.81 18.35
CA MET A 331 -16.71 26.27 17.26
C MET A 331 -15.90 25.61 16.13
N THR A 332 -14.83 26.24 15.63
CA THR A 332 -14.01 25.64 14.56
C THR A 332 -13.31 24.37 15.02
N ARG A 333 -12.86 24.33 16.29
CA ARG A 333 -12.22 23.13 16.85
C ARG A 333 -13.23 21.99 16.98
N VAL A 334 -14.44 22.29 17.46
CA VAL A 334 -15.53 21.31 17.61
C VAL A 334 -15.97 20.80 16.24
N LEU A 335 -16.17 21.67 15.25
CA LEU A 335 -16.55 21.28 13.88
C LEU A 335 -15.50 20.35 13.25
N LEU A 336 -14.20 20.67 13.40
CA LEU A 336 -13.14 19.81 12.91
C LEU A 336 -13.08 18.47 13.67
N ALA A 337 -13.32 18.48 14.98
CA ALA A 337 -13.37 17.24 15.77
C ALA A 337 -14.56 16.36 15.35
N VAL A 338 -15.74 16.94 15.14
CA VAL A 338 -16.93 16.24 14.65
C VAL A 338 -16.68 15.70 13.24
N TRP A 339 -16.10 16.50 12.35
CA TRP A 339 -15.73 16.06 10.99
C TRP A 339 -14.76 14.88 11.02
N THR A 340 -13.69 14.98 11.82
CA THR A 340 -12.75 13.87 12.01
C THR A 340 -13.44 12.65 12.58
N GLY A 341 -14.33 12.81 13.57
CA GLY A 341 -15.15 11.72 14.10
C GLY A 341 -16.00 11.03 13.03
N LEU A 342 -16.70 11.81 12.19
CA LEU A 342 -17.51 11.28 11.09
C LEU A 342 -16.68 10.54 10.04
N VAL A 343 -15.51 11.09 9.67
CA VAL A 343 -14.59 10.45 8.72
C VAL A 343 -14.06 9.13 9.30
N LEU A 344 -13.68 9.11 10.58
CA LEU A 344 -13.23 7.89 11.24
C LEU A 344 -14.35 6.86 11.29
N VAL A 345 -15.57 7.24 11.67
CA VAL A 345 -16.73 6.33 11.62
C VAL A 345 -16.91 5.76 10.21
N PHE A 346 -16.88 6.62 9.18
CA PHE A 346 -16.95 6.19 7.78
C PHE A 346 -15.85 5.18 7.42
N MET A 347 -14.61 5.39 7.88
CA MET A 347 -13.49 4.46 7.64
C MET A 347 -13.67 3.09 8.33
N PHE A 348 -14.39 3.03 9.46
CA PHE A 348 -14.61 1.79 10.21
C PHE A 348 -15.89 1.04 9.83
N ILE A 349 -16.87 1.67 9.15
CA ILE A 349 -18.14 1.04 8.77
C ILE A 349 -17.94 -0.33 8.11
N PRO A 350 -17.14 -0.48 7.03
CA PRO A 350 -17.02 -1.78 6.36
C PRO A 350 -16.44 -2.88 7.25
N ILE A 351 -15.51 -2.54 8.14
CA ILE A 351 -14.85 -3.49 9.05
C ILE A 351 -15.84 -3.97 10.12
N LEU A 352 -16.58 -3.03 10.72
CA LEU A 352 -17.61 -3.35 11.71
C LEU A 352 -18.71 -4.21 11.09
N LEU A 353 -19.09 -3.94 9.84
CA LEU A 353 -20.07 -4.74 9.13
C LEU A 353 -19.55 -6.15 8.79
N VAL A 354 -18.30 -6.29 8.34
CA VAL A 354 -17.68 -7.62 8.13
C VAL A 354 -17.64 -8.41 9.43
N PHE A 355 -17.21 -7.77 10.53
CA PHE A 355 -17.15 -8.41 11.83
C PHE A 355 -18.53 -8.87 12.28
N ARG A 356 -19.54 -8.00 12.23
CA ARG A 356 -20.93 -8.34 12.56
C ARG A 356 -21.44 -9.48 11.69
N HIS A 357 -21.28 -9.38 10.37
CA HIS A 357 -21.78 -10.36 9.42
C HIS A 357 -21.01 -11.69 9.43
N SER A 358 -19.81 -11.75 10.03
CA SER A 358 -19.12 -13.03 10.28
C SER A 358 -19.89 -13.95 11.24
N PHE A 359 -20.75 -13.37 12.08
CA PHE A 359 -21.66 -14.10 12.98
C PHE A 359 -23.06 -14.28 12.38
N ASN A 360 -23.26 -14.07 11.08
CA ASN A 360 -24.56 -14.24 10.45
C ASN A 360 -24.85 -15.73 10.21
N GLU A 361 -26.00 -16.21 10.67
CA GLU A 361 -26.46 -17.58 10.40
C GLU A 361 -26.98 -17.76 8.96
N GLY A 362 -27.40 -16.67 8.32
CA GLY A 362 -28.03 -16.69 7.00
C GLY A 362 -27.15 -17.24 5.88
N SER A 363 -27.79 -17.57 4.75
CA SER A 363 -27.10 -18.05 3.55
C SER A 363 -26.37 -16.95 2.76
N SER A 364 -26.62 -15.68 3.09
CA SER A 364 -26.03 -14.51 2.42
C SER A 364 -25.22 -13.66 3.40
N PHE A 365 -24.02 -13.27 2.97
CA PHE A 365 -23.15 -12.36 3.68
C PHE A 365 -23.64 -10.92 3.63
N SER A 366 -24.38 -10.50 2.60
CA SER A 366 -24.83 -9.11 2.47
C SER A 366 -26.12 -8.79 3.24
N ILE A 367 -26.95 -9.79 3.52
CA ILE A 367 -28.25 -9.60 4.16
C ILE A 367 -28.22 -10.23 5.55
N TRP A 368 -28.47 -9.41 6.57
CA TRP A 368 -28.58 -9.89 7.95
C TRP A 368 -29.84 -10.76 8.11
N SER A 369 -29.68 -11.97 8.66
CA SER A 369 -30.78 -12.93 8.87
C SER A 369 -31.66 -12.62 10.09
N GLY A 370 -31.20 -11.77 11.01
CA GLY A 370 -31.88 -11.47 12.27
C GLY A 370 -31.24 -12.17 13.48
N HIS A 371 -30.51 -13.27 13.26
CA HIS A 371 -29.91 -14.08 14.33
C HIS A 371 -28.38 -14.09 14.25
N THR A 372 -27.75 -14.09 15.43
CA THR A 372 -26.31 -14.19 15.60
C THR A 372 -25.94 -15.64 15.90
N SER A 373 -24.99 -16.20 15.14
CA SER A 373 -24.51 -17.58 15.29
C SER A 373 -22.98 -17.64 15.28
N ILE A 374 -22.42 -18.58 16.05
CA ILE A 374 -20.98 -18.87 16.10
C ILE A 374 -20.63 -20.00 15.11
N LYS A 375 -21.62 -20.55 14.37
CA LYS A 375 -21.45 -21.69 13.45
C LYS A 375 -20.15 -21.66 12.65
N TRP A 376 -19.92 -20.58 11.89
CA TRP A 376 -18.75 -20.46 11.01
C TRP A 376 -17.42 -20.31 11.75
N TRP A 377 -17.46 -19.74 12.97
CA TRP A 377 -16.30 -19.70 13.86
C TRP A 377 -16.04 -21.05 14.52
N GLY A 378 -17.08 -21.85 14.77
CA GLY A 378 -16.96 -23.23 15.24
C GLY A 378 -16.31 -24.14 14.19
N GLU A 379 -16.74 -24.03 12.92
CA GLU A 379 -16.16 -24.77 11.79
C GLU A 379 -14.64 -24.53 11.63
N LEU A 380 -14.12 -23.37 12.03
CA LEU A 380 -12.68 -23.06 12.02
C LEU A 380 -11.88 -23.94 13.00
N PHE A 381 -12.48 -24.31 14.13
CA PHE A 381 -11.82 -25.04 15.22
C PHE A 381 -12.39 -26.45 15.40
N ASP A 382 -13.14 -26.96 14.43
CA ASP A 382 -13.81 -28.26 14.55
C ASP A 382 -12.83 -29.43 14.40
N SER A 383 -11.67 -29.17 13.77
CA SER A 383 -10.63 -30.17 13.58
C SER A 383 -9.83 -30.40 14.87
N THR A 384 -9.77 -31.67 15.30
CA THR A 384 -8.95 -32.12 16.44
C THR A 384 -7.45 -31.87 16.21
N ALA A 385 -7.00 -31.89 14.95
CA ALA A 385 -5.64 -31.55 14.56
C ALA A 385 -5.32 -30.08 14.81
N THR A 386 -6.23 -29.17 14.49
CA THR A 386 -6.09 -27.71 14.73
C THR A 386 -5.91 -27.43 16.22
N TRP A 387 -6.71 -28.08 17.08
CA TRP A 387 -6.56 -27.95 18.53
C TRP A 387 -5.22 -28.48 19.04
N ALA A 388 -4.76 -29.64 18.55
CA ALA A 388 -3.48 -30.20 18.94
C ALA A 388 -2.31 -29.26 18.58
N VAL A 389 -2.36 -28.64 17.41
CA VAL A 389 -1.37 -27.64 16.98
C VAL A 389 -1.38 -26.40 17.88
N ILE A 390 -2.56 -25.82 18.12
CA ILE A 390 -2.69 -24.61 18.96
C ILE A 390 -2.16 -24.87 20.36
N VAL A 391 -2.54 -25.99 20.98
CA VAL A 391 -2.09 -26.37 22.33
C VAL A 391 -0.57 -26.54 22.37
N ARG A 392 0.04 -27.24 21.39
CA ARG A 392 1.50 -27.36 21.27
C ARG A 392 2.17 -26.00 21.12
N PHE A 393 1.63 -25.13 20.26
CA PHE A 393 2.17 -23.80 20.01
C PHE A 393 2.17 -22.93 21.28
N VAL A 394 1.04 -22.89 21.98
CA VAL A 394 0.88 -22.17 23.25
C VAL A 394 1.79 -22.76 24.31
N ALA A 395 1.83 -24.08 24.49
CA ALA A 395 2.64 -24.75 25.50
C ALA A 395 4.15 -24.46 25.30
N ILE A 396 4.68 -24.62 24.08
CA ILE A 396 6.11 -24.38 23.80
C ILE A 396 6.46 -22.89 24.01
N THR A 397 5.57 -21.98 23.59
CA THR A 397 5.78 -20.54 23.78
C THR A 397 5.75 -20.18 25.28
N ALA A 398 4.80 -20.73 26.05
CA ALA A 398 4.73 -20.53 27.50
C ALA A 398 5.95 -21.08 28.22
N ILE A 399 6.44 -22.27 27.84
CA ILE A 399 7.68 -22.84 28.36
C ILE A 399 8.85 -21.88 28.08
N GLY A 400 8.96 -21.34 26.86
CA GLY A 400 9.99 -20.34 26.53
C GLY A 400 9.92 -19.08 27.41
N LEU A 401 8.71 -18.59 27.72
CA LEU A 401 8.51 -17.44 28.61
C LEU A 401 8.83 -17.78 30.08
N VAL A 402 8.50 -18.98 30.55
CA VAL A 402 8.85 -19.46 31.90
C VAL A 402 10.36 -19.62 32.02
N VAL A 403 11.02 -20.22 31.03
CA VAL A 403 12.49 -20.33 30.95
C VAL A 403 13.13 -18.95 30.98
N LYS A 404 12.61 -17.99 30.20
CA LYS A 404 13.06 -16.60 30.28
C LYS A 404 12.95 -16.05 31.71
N ARG A 405 11.80 -16.24 32.37
CA ARG A 405 11.56 -15.74 33.74
C ARG A 405 12.52 -16.37 34.75
N ILE A 406 12.82 -17.67 34.62
CA ILE A 406 13.78 -18.39 35.46
C ILE A 406 15.21 -17.91 35.20
N LEU A 407 15.60 -17.69 33.94
CA LEU A 407 16.93 -17.19 33.57
C LEU A 407 17.15 -15.76 34.09
N VAL A 408 16.13 -14.90 34.06
CA VAL A 408 16.18 -13.57 34.71
C VAL A 408 16.42 -13.70 36.21
N ALA A 409 15.79 -14.67 36.87
CA ALA A 409 15.86 -14.82 38.32
C ALA A 409 17.16 -15.47 38.82
N LYS A 410 17.81 -16.33 38.02
CA LYS A 410 18.94 -17.16 38.46
C LYS A 410 20.31 -16.81 37.89
N SER A 411 20.42 -15.94 36.88
CA SER A 411 21.67 -15.81 36.12
C SER A 411 22.07 -14.37 35.78
N ASN A 412 23.38 -14.13 35.70
CA ASN A 412 23.99 -12.86 35.27
C ASN A 412 24.13 -12.79 33.73
N ILE A 413 23.14 -13.32 33.00
CA ILE A 413 23.15 -13.36 31.53
C ILE A 413 22.89 -11.95 30.98
N SER A 414 23.60 -11.60 29.90
CA SER A 414 23.43 -10.27 29.28
C SER A 414 21.95 -10.00 28.92
N PRO A 415 21.44 -8.77 29.16
CA PRO A 415 20.06 -8.39 28.84
C PRO A 415 19.70 -8.60 27.36
N ARG A 416 20.69 -8.51 26.47
CA ARG A 416 20.54 -8.76 25.04
C ARG A 416 20.17 -10.21 24.74
N LEU A 417 20.87 -11.19 25.33
CA LEU A 417 20.57 -12.62 25.14
C LEU A 417 19.20 -13.00 25.72
N LEU A 418 18.86 -12.46 26.89
CA LEU A 418 17.57 -12.65 27.56
C LEU A 418 16.39 -12.08 26.76
N GLY A 419 16.62 -11.04 25.96
CA GLY A 419 15.64 -10.49 25.03
C GLY A 419 15.19 -11.47 23.93
N TRP A 420 16.08 -12.37 23.50
CA TRP A 420 15.84 -13.32 22.41
C TRP A 420 15.17 -14.63 22.84
N VAL A 421 15.18 -14.99 24.13
CA VAL A 421 14.60 -16.26 24.64
C VAL A 421 13.11 -16.39 24.34
N GLY A 422 12.35 -15.29 24.43
CA GLY A 422 10.92 -15.28 24.07
C GLY A 422 10.68 -15.54 22.57
N PRO A 423 11.26 -14.74 21.66
CA PRO A 423 11.22 -15.00 20.23
C PRO A 423 11.74 -16.39 19.82
N LEU A 424 12.80 -16.89 20.47
CA LEU A 424 13.31 -18.24 20.24
C LEU A 424 12.30 -19.31 20.64
N GLY A 425 11.59 -19.16 21.76
CA GLY A 425 10.51 -20.08 22.14
C GLY A 425 9.39 -20.15 21.10
N PHE A 426 9.02 -19.00 20.51
CA PHE A 426 8.05 -18.94 19.41
C PHE A 426 8.58 -19.63 18.14
N ILE A 427 9.85 -19.39 17.77
CA ILE A 427 10.49 -20.04 16.61
C ILE A 427 10.56 -21.55 16.81
N VAL A 428 10.92 -22.01 18.01
CA VAL A 428 10.94 -23.43 18.34
C VAL A 428 9.53 -24.02 18.28
N ALA A 429 8.51 -23.31 18.78
CA ALA A 429 7.11 -23.74 18.65
C ALA A 429 6.70 -23.93 17.19
N PHE A 430 7.11 -23.01 16.33
CA PHE A 430 6.86 -23.07 14.89
C PHE A 430 7.57 -24.26 14.22
N VAL A 431 8.86 -24.44 14.49
CA VAL A 431 9.67 -25.54 13.91
C VAL A 431 9.18 -26.90 14.40
N VAL A 432 8.92 -27.06 15.70
CA VAL A 432 8.43 -28.32 16.28
C VAL A 432 7.08 -28.69 15.70
N ASN A 433 6.14 -27.74 15.60
CA ASN A 433 4.87 -28.03 14.95
C ASN A 433 5.06 -28.42 13.48
N GLY A 434 5.99 -27.77 12.76
CA GLY A 434 6.38 -28.09 11.38
C GLY A 434 6.98 -29.48 11.18
N LEU A 435 7.67 -30.01 12.18
CA LEU A 435 8.27 -31.35 12.12
C LEU A 435 7.28 -32.44 12.54
N VAL A 436 6.32 -32.12 13.41
CA VAL A 436 5.41 -33.11 14.03
C VAL A 436 4.10 -33.25 13.24
N SER A 437 3.69 -32.23 12.51
CA SER A 437 2.41 -32.18 11.80
C SER A 437 2.47 -31.25 10.60
N ASP A 438 1.60 -31.45 9.62
CA ASP A 438 1.31 -30.46 8.59
C ASP A 438 0.41 -29.35 9.14
N TRP A 439 0.84 -28.77 10.26
CA TRP A 439 0.08 -27.79 11.04
C TRP A 439 -0.37 -26.58 10.20
N PHE A 440 0.43 -26.24 9.18
CA PHE A 440 0.16 -25.14 8.27
C PHE A 440 -0.95 -25.50 7.26
N HIS A 441 -1.19 -26.78 7.01
CA HIS A 441 -2.39 -27.25 6.33
C HIS A 441 -3.56 -27.29 7.34
N ASP A 442 -3.37 -27.95 8.48
CA ASP A 442 -4.43 -28.24 9.46
C ASP A 442 -5.04 -26.99 10.13
N ILE A 443 -4.28 -25.91 10.35
CA ILE A 443 -4.82 -24.67 10.92
C ILE A 443 -5.78 -23.97 9.96
N PHE A 444 -5.51 -24.07 8.66
CA PHE A 444 -6.25 -23.31 7.66
C PHE A 444 -7.34 -24.13 6.99
N ASP A 445 -7.35 -25.46 7.09
CA ASP A 445 -8.31 -26.34 6.42
C ASP A 445 -9.74 -26.26 6.97
N PHE A 446 -10.43 -25.15 6.68
CA PHE A 446 -11.84 -24.94 6.98
C PHE A 446 -12.62 -24.49 5.74
N ALA A 447 -13.81 -25.08 5.55
CA ALA A 447 -14.82 -24.71 4.55
C ALA A 447 -14.28 -24.49 3.12
N GLY A 448 -13.19 -25.15 2.73
CA GLY A 448 -12.56 -25.02 1.40
C GLY A 448 -11.86 -23.69 1.13
N ILE A 449 -11.63 -22.84 2.14
CA ILE A 449 -10.89 -21.56 2.02
C ILE A 449 -9.42 -21.71 2.46
N GLY A 450 -9.07 -22.79 3.14
CA GLY A 450 -7.76 -22.98 3.75
C GLY A 450 -6.58 -22.83 2.82
N ASP A 451 -6.64 -23.49 1.67
CA ASP A 451 -5.65 -23.36 0.61
C ASP A 451 -5.44 -21.89 0.21
N ALA A 452 -6.51 -21.11 0.13
CA ALA A 452 -6.45 -19.73 -0.31
C ALA A 452 -5.79 -18.82 0.73
N ILE A 453 -6.10 -18.99 2.02
CA ILE A 453 -5.43 -18.26 3.11
C ILE A 453 -3.96 -18.65 3.15
N ARG A 454 -3.67 -19.95 3.13
CA ARG A 454 -2.31 -20.51 3.13
C ARG A 454 -1.47 -19.94 1.98
N ASN A 455 -2.01 -19.98 0.77
CA ASN A 455 -1.34 -19.45 -0.42
C ASN A 455 -1.10 -17.94 -0.33
N SER A 456 -1.99 -17.18 0.32
CA SER A 456 -1.79 -15.74 0.57
C SER A 456 -0.58 -15.51 1.47
N PHE A 457 -0.46 -16.27 2.55
CA PHE A 457 0.69 -16.22 3.44
C PHE A 457 1.98 -16.61 2.74
N LEU A 458 1.98 -17.71 1.99
CA LEU A 458 3.16 -18.18 1.25
C LEU A 458 3.59 -17.16 0.19
N ALA A 459 2.64 -16.61 -0.56
CA ALA A 459 2.90 -15.57 -1.54
C ALA A 459 3.50 -14.33 -0.88
N ALA A 460 2.87 -13.83 0.20
CA ALA A 460 3.31 -12.64 0.90
C ALA A 460 4.68 -12.80 1.55
N PHE A 461 4.93 -13.95 2.18
CA PHE A 461 6.21 -14.22 2.83
C PHE A 461 7.35 -14.31 1.81
N GLY A 462 7.18 -15.09 0.73
CA GLY A 462 8.21 -15.23 -0.30
C GLY A 462 8.50 -13.91 -1.02
N ALA A 463 7.45 -13.16 -1.39
CA ALA A 463 7.59 -11.84 -1.98
C ALA A 463 8.32 -10.86 -1.05
N THR A 464 8.03 -10.91 0.25
CA THR A 464 8.68 -10.07 1.27
C THR A 464 10.17 -10.40 1.41
N VAL A 465 10.53 -11.68 1.45
CA VAL A 465 11.94 -12.09 1.53
C VAL A 465 12.71 -11.56 0.33
N ILE A 466 12.17 -11.73 -0.88
CA ILE A 466 12.76 -11.17 -2.11
C ILE A 466 12.86 -9.64 -2.01
N ALA A 467 11.79 -8.98 -1.56
CA ALA A 467 11.74 -7.53 -1.45
C ALA A 467 12.76 -6.94 -0.47
N VAL A 468 12.97 -7.59 0.68
CA VAL A 468 13.94 -7.17 1.70
C VAL A 468 15.37 -7.35 1.21
N VAL A 469 15.65 -8.46 0.52
CA VAL A 469 16.99 -8.73 -0.02
C VAL A 469 17.30 -7.75 -1.16
N LEU A 470 16.43 -7.64 -2.16
CA LEU A 470 16.65 -6.78 -3.32
C LEU A 470 16.57 -5.29 -2.94
N GLY A 471 15.58 -4.91 -2.14
CA GLY A 471 15.39 -3.54 -1.70
C GLY A 471 16.46 -3.09 -0.72
N GLY A 472 16.86 -3.96 0.21
CA GLY A 472 17.94 -3.68 1.15
C GLY A 472 19.29 -3.42 0.47
N LEU A 473 19.69 -4.34 -0.42
CA LEU A 473 20.97 -4.21 -1.14
C LEU A 473 21.01 -3.00 -2.07
N SER A 474 19.92 -2.77 -2.82
CA SER A 474 19.85 -1.63 -3.75
C SER A 474 19.69 -0.29 -3.03
N GLY A 475 18.99 -0.25 -1.89
CA GLY A 475 18.87 0.94 -1.04
C GLY A 475 20.24 1.37 -0.48
N VAL A 476 21.04 0.40 0.00
CA VAL A 476 22.42 0.63 0.43
C VAL A 476 23.28 1.14 -0.72
N ALA A 477 23.20 0.50 -1.89
CA ALA A 477 23.95 0.90 -3.07
C ALA A 477 23.64 2.35 -3.50
N LEU A 478 22.36 2.73 -3.49
CA LEU A 478 21.90 4.06 -3.85
C LEU A 478 22.32 5.14 -2.84
N ALA A 479 22.37 4.81 -1.55
CA ALA A 479 22.76 5.76 -0.51
C ALA A 479 24.28 5.98 -0.47
N ARG A 480 25.07 4.89 -0.54
CA ARG A 480 26.54 4.95 -0.33
C ARG A 480 27.36 5.08 -1.61
N ARG A 481 26.82 4.70 -2.78
CA ARG A 481 27.59 4.70 -4.04
C ARG A 481 26.87 5.42 -5.19
N PRO A 482 26.47 6.69 -5.01
CA PRO A 482 25.80 7.43 -6.08
C PRO A 482 26.69 7.55 -7.34
N GLY A 483 26.05 7.45 -8.49
CA GLY A 483 26.67 7.63 -9.81
C GLY A 483 25.64 7.88 -10.90
N THR A 484 26.05 7.88 -12.16
CA THR A 484 25.12 8.09 -13.28
C THR A 484 24.05 7.00 -13.36
N TRP A 485 24.41 5.76 -13.03
CA TRP A 485 23.49 4.61 -12.96
C TRP A 485 22.31 4.86 -12.00
N THR A 486 22.53 5.62 -10.94
CA THR A 486 21.52 5.96 -9.93
C THR A 486 20.33 6.69 -10.56
N LYS A 487 20.55 7.57 -11.54
CA LYS A 487 19.46 8.30 -12.21
C LYS A 487 18.54 7.35 -12.97
N ILE A 488 19.12 6.44 -13.75
CA ILE A 488 18.38 5.45 -14.54
C ILE A 488 17.66 4.48 -13.61
N PHE A 489 18.35 3.95 -12.61
CA PHE A 489 17.77 2.98 -11.67
C PHE A 489 16.66 3.60 -10.81
N MET A 490 16.82 4.84 -10.34
CA MET A 490 15.75 5.57 -9.66
C MET A 490 14.56 5.85 -10.59
N ALA A 491 14.79 6.13 -11.87
CA ALA A 491 13.71 6.28 -12.84
C ALA A 491 12.95 4.95 -13.04
N THR A 492 13.65 3.80 -13.07
CA THR A 492 13.02 2.48 -13.08
C THR A 492 12.20 2.23 -11.82
N ILE A 493 12.74 2.49 -10.63
CA ILE A 493 12.00 2.36 -9.37
C ILE A 493 10.76 3.25 -9.35
N PHE A 494 10.90 4.50 -9.78
CA PHE A 494 9.77 5.43 -9.85
C PHE A 494 8.71 4.94 -10.84
N LEU A 495 9.14 4.44 -12.01
CA LEU A 495 8.24 3.86 -12.99
C LEU A 495 7.49 2.65 -12.41
N ILE A 496 8.14 1.78 -11.64
CA ILE A 496 7.47 0.65 -10.95
C ILE A 496 6.40 1.15 -9.98
N LEU A 497 6.69 2.18 -9.18
CA LEU A 497 5.73 2.73 -8.22
C LEU A 497 4.56 3.48 -8.88
N VAL A 498 4.77 3.91 -10.12
CA VAL A 498 3.84 4.73 -10.90
C VAL A 498 2.96 3.88 -11.82
N THR A 499 3.48 2.76 -12.32
CA THR A 499 2.71 1.90 -13.21
C THR A 499 1.55 1.30 -12.42
N PRO A 500 0.30 1.39 -12.91
CA PRO A 500 -0.82 0.77 -12.24
C PRO A 500 -0.62 -0.74 -12.12
N GLU A 501 -0.85 -1.32 -10.94
CA GLU A 501 -0.56 -2.74 -10.64
C GLU A 501 -1.18 -3.73 -11.65
N ILE A 502 -2.34 -3.42 -12.21
CA ILE A 502 -2.97 -4.28 -13.23
C ILE A 502 -2.12 -4.37 -14.50
N MET A 503 -1.41 -3.30 -14.88
CA MET A 503 -0.55 -3.30 -16.06
C MET A 503 0.66 -4.19 -15.83
N ASP A 504 1.25 -4.14 -14.63
CA ASP A 504 2.34 -5.05 -14.22
C ASP A 504 1.86 -6.50 -14.21
N ALA A 505 0.67 -6.75 -13.68
CA ALA A 505 0.08 -8.09 -13.66
C ALA A 505 -0.13 -8.65 -15.07
N ILE A 506 -0.68 -7.86 -16.00
CA ILE A 506 -0.85 -8.26 -17.40
C ILE A 506 0.50 -8.50 -18.07
N ALA A 507 1.45 -7.58 -17.89
CA ALA A 507 2.78 -7.71 -18.45
C ALA A 507 3.44 -9.00 -17.97
N LEU A 508 3.35 -9.30 -16.68
CA LEU A 508 3.86 -10.53 -16.09
C LEU A 508 3.15 -11.78 -16.62
N VAL A 509 1.84 -11.78 -16.78
CA VAL A 509 1.10 -12.92 -17.36
C VAL A 509 1.60 -13.23 -18.76
N THR A 510 1.74 -12.21 -19.61
CA THR A 510 2.29 -12.41 -20.96
C THR A 510 3.74 -12.89 -20.93
N TRP A 511 4.52 -12.38 -19.99
CA TRP A 511 5.93 -12.75 -19.84
C TRP A 511 6.13 -14.16 -19.29
N PHE A 512 5.32 -14.61 -18.33
CA PHE A 512 5.46 -15.94 -17.73
C PHE A 512 5.21 -17.07 -18.72
N GLN A 513 4.34 -16.85 -19.70
CA GLN A 513 4.15 -17.82 -20.78
C GLN A 513 5.40 -17.92 -21.68
N ARG A 514 6.19 -16.85 -21.81
CA ARG A 514 7.43 -16.86 -22.59
C ARG A 514 8.63 -17.36 -21.81
N ILE A 515 8.78 -16.95 -20.56
CA ILE A 515 9.89 -17.41 -19.69
C ILE A 515 9.82 -18.92 -19.45
N SER A 516 8.61 -19.48 -19.52
CA SER A 516 8.31 -20.90 -19.48
C SER A 516 9.04 -21.69 -20.57
N ASP A 517 9.39 -21.08 -21.69
CA ASP A 517 10.14 -21.71 -22.79
C ASP A 517 11.66 -21.63 -22.61
N VAL A 518 12.15 -20.80 -21.68
CA VAL A 518 13.58 -20.62 -21.45
C VAL A 518 14.14 -21.81 -20.67
N PRO A 519 15.21 -22.47 -21.14
CA PRO A 519 15.85 -23.55 -20.39
C PRO A 519 16.28 -23.11 -18.99
N VAL A 520 16.14 -23.99 -17.98
CA VAL A 520 16.44 -23.75 -16.56
C VAL A 520 15.49 -22.77 -15.86
N LEU A 521 15.34 -21.54 -16.36
CA LEU A 521 14.43 -20.53 -15.78
C LEU A 521 12.96 -20.96 -15.89
N GLY A 522 12.55 -21.49 -17.04
CA GLY A 522 11.19 -21.98 -17.25
C GLY A 522 10.83 -23.18 -16.38
N TYR A 523 11.81 -23.99 -15.97
CA TYR A 523 11.58 -25.13 -15.08
C TYR A 523 11.05 -24.67 -13.71
N VAL A 524 11.66 -23.62 -13.15
CA VAL A 524 11.29 -23.01 -11.86
C VAL A 524 9.85 -22.48 -11.86
N PHE A 525 9.40 -21.91 -12.98
CA PHE A 525 8.04 -21.36 -13.09
C PHE A 525 6.99 -22.39 -13.55
N LYS A 526 7.41 -23.50 -14.18
CA LYS A 526 6.52 -24.62 -14.56
C LYS A 526 6.29 -25.61 -13.41
N HIS A 527 7.38 -26.07 -12.80
CA HIS A 527 7.35 -27.15 -11.79
C HIS A 527 7.39 -26.60 -10.37
N GLY A 528 7.85 -25.36 -10.20
CA GLY A 528 8.04 -24.77 -8.88
C GLY A 528 9.47 -24.91 -8.35
N LEU A 529 9.69 -24.44 -7.12
CA LEU A 529 10.96 -24.54 -6.41
C LEU A 529 10.75 -25.30 -5.11
N GLY A 530 11.33 -26.50 -5.00
CA GLY A 530 11.17 -27.34 -3.81
C GLY A 530 9.70 -27.68 -3.56
N PRO A 531 9.14 -27.43 -2.35
CA PRO A 531 7.75 -27.76 -2.02
C PRO A 531 6.70 -26.80 -2.61
N PHE A 532 7.12 -25.72 -3.27
CA PHE A 532 6.22 -24.69 -3.79
C PHE A 532 5.92 -24.90 -5.27
N ASN A 533 4.65 -24.75 -5.69
CA ASN A 533 4.28 -24.87 -7.09
C ASN A 533 4.72 -23.66 -7.93
N GLY A 534 4.71 -23.82 -9.26
CA GLY A 534 5.06 -22.75 -10.20
C GLY A 534 4.22 -21.48 -10.04
N GLY A 535 2.94 -21.62 -9.69
CA GLY A 535 2.03 -20.50 -9.45
C GLY A 535 2.45 -19.61 -8.27
N ILE A 536 2.86 -20.20 -7.13
CA ILE A 536 3.37 -19.47 -5.98
C ILE A 536 4.66 -18.71 -6.34
N ASN A 537 5.56 -19.30 -7.12
CA ASN A 537 6.78 -18.62 -7.59
C ASN A 537 6.44 -17.39 -8.46
N LYS A 538 5.42 -17.48 -9.32
CA LYS A 538 4.94 -16.35 -10.12
C LYS A 538 4.38 -15.23 -9.24
N LEU A 539 3.65 -15.58 -8.19
CA LEU A 539 3.16 -14.61 -7.20
C LEU A 539 4.29 -13.94 -6.43
N TRP A 540 5.33 -14.68 -6.04
CA TRP A 540 6.51 -14.10 -5.39
C TRP A 540 7.15 -13.03 -6.26
N VAL A 541 7.33 -13.32 -7.55
CA VAL A 541 7.86 -12.35 -8.51
C VAL A 541 6.96 -11.14 -8.61
N GLY A 542 5.68 -11.34 -8.92
CA GLY A 542 4.78 -10.22 -9.17
C GLY A 542 4.61 -9.29 -7.97
N GLN A 543 4.39 -9.85 -6.78
CA GLN A 543 4.22 -9.06 -5.58
C GLN A 543 5.53 -8.41 -5.10
N SER A 544 6.70 -9.02 -5.39
CA SER A 544 7.99 -8.47 -4.98
C SER A 544 8.39 -7.18 -5.71
N LEU A 545 7.89 -6.92 -6.93
CA LEU A 545 8.32 -5.76 -7.73
C LEU A 545 8.03 -4.45 -7.03
N TYR A 546 6.78 -4.22 -6.67
CA TYR A 546 6.37 -3.03 -5.92
C TYR A 546 6.99 -3.02 -4.50
N ALA A 547 6.95 -4.15 -3.79
CA ALA A 547 7.46 -4.25 -2.43
C ALA A 547 8.96 -3.93 -2.34
N SER A 548 9.78 -4.47 -3.25
CA SER A 548 11.22 -4.20 -3.29
C SER A 548 11.54 -2.74 -3.60
N ALA A 549 10.77 -2.09 -4.47
CA ALA A 549 10.89 -0.65 -4.75
C ALA A 549 10.63 0.19 -3.49
N VAL A 550 9.58 -0.14 -2.71
CA VAL A 550 9.27 0.53 -1.44
C VAL A 550 10.40 0.32 -0.42
N VAL A 551 10.86 -0.92 -0.22
CA VAL A 551 11.97 -1.21 0.70
C VAL A 551 13.25 -0.47 0.29
N THR A 552 13.52 -0.37 -1.02
CA THR A 552 14.67 0.37 -1.55
C THR A 552 14.65 1.82 -1.08
N LEU A 553 13.50 2.49 -1.18
CA LEU A 553 13.35 3.89 -0.78
C LEU A 553 13.47 4.06 0.74
N ILE A 554 12.88 3.16 1.53
CA ILE A 554 12.96 3.19 2.99
C ILE A 554 14.42 3.04 3.46
N VAL A 555 15.14 2.05 2.95
CA VAL A 555 16.54 1.79 3.34
C VAL A 555 17.45 2.91 2.88
N ARG A 556 17.25 3.43 1.65
CA ARG A 556 18.00 4.57 1.13
C ARG A 556 17.79 5.83 1.96
N ALA A 557 16.54 6.15 2.31
CA ALA A 557 16.21 7.32 3.13
C ALA A 557 16.86 7.23 4.51
N ARG A 558 16.85 6.04 5.13
CA ARG A 558 17.48 5.82 6.43
C ARG A 558 19.00 6.03 6.38
N LEU A 559 19.67 5.48 5.37
CA LEU A 559 21.12 5.62 5.23
C LEU A 559 21.57 7.02 4.84
N ALA A 560 20.76 7.75 4.07
CA ALA A 560 21.07 9.13 3.68
C ALA A 560 21.16 10.07 4.90
N GLY A 561 20.50 9.73 6.01
CA GLY A 561 20.58 10.48 7.28
C GLY A 561 21.72 10.03 8.20
N LEU A 562 22.52 9.03 7.84
CA LEU A 562 23.59 8.47 8.69
C LEU A 562 24.98 8.74 8.10
N ASP A 563 25.91 9.17 8.96
CA ASP A 563 27.29 9.43 8.59
C ASP A 563 27.99 8.15 8.09
N GLU A 564 28.84 8.29 7.07
CA GLU A 564 29.65 7.22 6.48
C GLU A 564 30.95 6.99 7.26
N SER A 565 31.32 7.91 8.18
CA SER A 565 32.56 7.89 8.96
C SER A 565 32.86 6.56 9.67
N LEU A 566 31.84 5.85 10.16
CA LEU A 566 32.02 4.52 10.78
C LEU A 566 32.46 3.46 9.77
N GLU A 567 31.93 3.51 8.55
CA GLU A 567 32.29 2.58 7.46
C GLU A 567 33.69 2.90 6.94
N GLU A 568 34.05 4.19 6.86
CA GLU A 568 35.39 4.67 6.49
C GLU A 568 36.43 4.28 7.54
N ALA A 569 36.16 4.49 8.83
CA ALA A 569 37.06 4.11 9.92
C ALA A 569 37.31 2.60 9.93
N ALA A 570 36.28 1.78 9.67
CA ALA A 570 36.46 0.34 9.53
C ALA A 570 37.32 -0.04 8.32
N ALA A 571 37.16 0.66 7.19
CA ALA A 571 37.98 0.46 6.01
C ALA A 571 39.45 0.88 6.24
N ASP A 572 39.70 1.95 6.99
CA ASP A 572 41.03 2.42 7.36
C ASP A 572 41.74 1.46 8.32
N LEU A 573 40.99 0.80 9.20
CA LEU A 573 41.46 -0.32 10.02
C LEU A 573 41.65 -1.64 9.24
N GLY A 574 41.42 -1.63 7.91
CA GLY A 574 41.64 -2.77 7.03
C GLY A 574 40.50 -3.79 7.00
N ALA A 575 39.31 -3.46 7.51
CA ALA A 575 38.17 -4.36 7.45
C ALA A 575 37.65 -4.50 5.99
N PRO A 576 37.41 -5.73 5.50
CA PRO A 576 36.85 -5.91 4.16
C PRO A 576 35.39 -5.39 4.10
N PRO A 577 34.90 -4.96 2.93
CA PRO A 577 33.55 -4.40 2.77
C PRO A 577 32.42 -5.30 3.28
N SER A 578 32.57 -6.62 3.18
CA SER A 578 31.58 -7.58 3.71
C SER A 578 31.53 -7.59 5.24
N ARG A 579 32.67 -7.41 5.91
CA ARG A 579 32.74 -7.32 7.37
C ARG A 579 32.21 -5.98 7.85
N ALA A 580 32.60 -4.87 7.21
CA ALA A 580 32.05 -3.54 7.48
C ALA A 580 30.53 -3.52 7.28
N PHE A 581 30.03 -4.06 6.17
CA PHE A 581 28.59 -4.19 5.93
C PHE A 581 27.89 -4.98 7.04
N ARG A 582 28.38 -6.16 7.39
CA ARG A 582 27.72 -7.03 8.39
C ARG A 582 27.77 -6.46 9.81
N GLN A 583 28.84 -5.75 10.17
CA GLN A 583 29.06 -5.27 11.55
C GLN A 583 28.58 -3.83 11.77
N ILE A 584 28.47 -3.02 10.72
CA ILE A 584 28.15 -1.58 10.83
C ILE A 584 26.87 -1.29 10.05
N THR A 585 26.89 -1.41 8.73
CA THR A 585 25.75 -1.02 7.88
C THR A 585 24.50 -1.82 8.18
N LEU A 586 24.59 -3.16 8.27
CA LEU A 586 23.45 -4.05 8.49
C LEU A 586 22.74 -3.81 9.84
N PRO A 587 23.45 -3.66 10.98
CA PRO A 587 22.83 -3.21 12.23
C PRO A 587 22.16 -1.84 12.11
N LEU A 588 22.79 -0.87 11.43
CA LEU A 588 22.24 0.48 11.27
C LEU A 588 20.95 0.51 10.44
N ILE A 589 20.84 -0.34 9.42
CA ILE A 589 19.64 -0.45 8.58
C ILE A 589 18.65 -1.52 9.06
N SER A 590 18.97 -2.27 10.12
CA SER A 590 18.15 -3.40 10.57
C SER A 590 16.72 -2.98 10.92
N SER A 591 16.52 -1.83 11.56
CA SER A 591 15.18 -1.30 11.84
C SER A 591 14.41 -0.95 10.56
N ALA A 592 15.08 -0.33 9.59
CA ALA A 592 14.50 -0.02 8.28
C ALA A 592 14.17 -1.28 7.46
N LEU A 593 15.02 -2.31 7.52
CA LEU A 593 14.75 -3.60 6.88
C LEU A 593 13.57 -4.32 7.53
N ILE A 594 13.46 -4.32 8.86
CA ILE A 594 12.33 -4.94 9.58
C ILE A 594 11.03 -4.18 9.28
N ALA A 595 11.06 -2.85 9.31
CA ALA A 595 9.92 -2.01 8.95
C ALA A 595 9.49 -2.26 7.50
N GLY A 596 10.44 -2.26 6.57
CA GLY A 596 10.21 -2.54 5.16
C GLY A 596 9.70 -3.96 4.92
N ALA A 597 10.20 -4.96 5.67
CA ALA A 597 9.75 -6.35 5.59
C ALA A 597 8.27 -6.47 6.01
N LEU A 598 7.92 -5.88 7.14
CA LEU A 598 6.57 -5.98 7.67
C LEU A 598 5.58 -5.18 6.82
N LEU A 599 5.97 -4.00 6.32
CA LEU A 599 5.18 -3.24 5.36
C LEU A 599 4.99 -4.01 4.04
N SER A 600 6.05 -4.62 3.51
CA SER A 600 5.96 -5.45 2.31
C SER A 600 5.05 -6.65 2.54
N PHE A 601 5.16 -7.31 3.69
CA PHE A 601 4.33 -8.46 4.04
C PHE A 601 2.86 -8.10 4.09
N THR A 602 2.50 -6.98 4.73
CA THR A 602 1.11 -6.53 4.82
C THR A 602 0.55 -6.15 3.45
N LEU A 603 1.34 -5.46 2.62
CA LEU A 603 0.94 -5.10 1.24
C LEU A 603 0.77 -6.34 0.34
N CYS A 604 1.67 -7.31 0.43
CA CYS A 604 1.62 -8.52 -0.38
C CYS A 604 0.50 -9.48 0.06
N LEU A 605 0.21 -9.58 1.36
CA LEU A 605 -0.87 -10.43 1.90
C LEU A 605 -2.24 -10.03 1.35
N ASP A 606 -2.41 -8.74 1.06
CA ASP A 606 -3.65 -8.16 0.56
C ASP A 606 -3.65 -7.93 -0.97
N ASN A 607 -2.60 -8.35 -1.68
CA ASN A 607 -2.54 -8.04 -3.10
C ASN A 607 -3.56 -8.88 -3.90
N ALA A 608 -4.68 -8.26 -4.28
CA ALA A 608 -5.72 -8.87 -5.10
C ALA A 608 -5.46 -8.69 -6.61
N VAL A 609 -4.85 -7.57 -7.00
CA VAL A 609 -4.71 -7.15 -8.40
C VAL A 609 -3.77 -8.07 -9.17
N ILE A 610 -2.55 -8.25 -8.67
CA ILE A 610 -1.54 -9.12 -9.26
C ILE A 610 -1.99 -10.58 -9.14
N SER A 611 -2.46 -10.97 -7.96
CA SER A 611 -2.88 -12.36 -7.71
C SER A 611 -3.99 -12.82 -8.64
N THR A 612 -4.98 -11.97 -8.95
CA THR A 612 -6.12 -12.38 -9.80
C THR A 612 -5.70 -12.77 -11.22
N LEU A 613 -4.65 -12.15 -11.74
CA LEU A 613 -4.18 -12.41 -13.11
C LEU A 613 -3.04 -13.43 -13.14
N VAL A 614 -2.18 -13.45 -12.12
CA VAL A 614 -0.98 -14.28 -12.08
C VAL A 614 -1.21 -15.64 -11.40
N SER A 615 -2.20 -15.77 -10.50
CA SER A 615 -2.50 -17.04 -9.84
C SER A 615 -2.97 -18.11 -10.83
N GLU A 616 -2.49 -19.33 -10.63
CA GLU A 616 -2.91 -20.54 -11.35
C GLU A 616 -3.58 -21.54 -10.41
N ALA A 617 -4.14 -22.62 -10.97
CA ALA A 617 -4.73 -23.71 -10.19
C ALA A 617 -3.76 -24.20 -9.10
N GLY A 618 -4.24 -24.29 -7.86
CA GLY A 618 -3.44 -24.67 -6.69
C GLY A 618 -2.60 -23.54 -6.07
N SER A 619 -2.62 -22.32 -6.63
CA SER A 619 -1.93 -21.13 -6.08
C SER A 619 -2.87 -19.93 -5.89
N THR A 620 -4.18 -20.17 -5.88
CA THR A 620 -5.20 -19.15 -5.66
C THR A 620 -5.05 -18.56 -4.26
N THR A 621 -4.92 -17.24 -4.15
CA THR A 621 -4.88 -16.54 -2.86
C THR A 621 -6.30 -16.22 -2.37
N PHE A 622 -6.44 -15.88 -1.09
CA PHE A 622 -7.72 -15.57 -0.46
C PHE A 622 -8.43 -14.40 -1.15
N PRO A 623 -7.75 -13.29 -1.51
CA PRO A 623 -8.42 -12.25 -2.28
C PRO A 623 -8.97 -12.77 -3.61
N VAL A 624 -8.22 -13.59 -4.36
CA VAL A 624 -8.70 -14.14 -5.64
C VAL A 624 -9.90 -15.05 -5.43
N ALA A 625 -9.86 -15.89 -4.40
CA ALA A 625 -10.95 -16.80 -4.06
C ALA A 625 -12.21 -16.02 -3.63
N LEU A 626 -12.05 -14.97 -2.81
CA LEU A 626 -13.13 -14.09 -2.40
C LEU A 626 -13.72 -13.33 -3.60
N LEU A 627 -12.88 -12.85 -4.51
CA LEU A 627 -13.33 -12.21 -5.75
C LEU A 627 -14.15 -13.18 -6.61
N GLY A 628 -13.69 -14.43 -6.73
CA GLY A 628 -14.46 -15.50 -7.36
C GLY A 628 -15.83 -15.71 -6.70
N ALA A 629 -15.86 -15.72 -5.37
CA ALA A 629 -17.11 -15.84 -4.60
C ALA A 629 -18.07 -14.66 -4.81
N THR A 630 -17.59 -13.47 -5.21
CA THR A 630 -18.48 -12.33 -5.52
C THR A 630 -19.36 -12.54 -6.76
N LYS A 631 -19.02 -13.51 -7.61
CA LYS A 631 -19.82 -13.91 -8.78
C LYS A 631 -21.02 -14.78 -8.40
N SER A 632 -21.06 -15.29 -7.17
CA SER A 632 -22.18 -16.03 -6.59
C SER A 632 -22.61 -15.41 -5.26
N THR A 633 -23.58 -16.04 -4.57
CA THR A 633 -23.98 -15.60 -3.24
C THR A 633 -22.84 -15.83 -2.26
N ILE A 634 -22.23 -14.74 -1.78
CA ILE A 634 -21.19 -14.78 -0.76
C ILE A 634 -21.82 -15.30 0.53
N LYS A 635 -21.31 -16.40 1.07
CA LYS A 635 -21.76 -16.94 2.37
C LYS A 635 -20.99 -16.29 3.53
N PRO A 636 -21.51 -16.30 4.77
CA PRO A 636 -20.88 -15.58 5.89
C PRO A 636 -19.48 -16.06 6.33
N PHE A 637 -19.11 -17.31 6.04
CA PHE A 637 -17.79 -17.85 6.38
C PHE A 637 -16.61 -17.12 5.71
N TRP A 638 -16.84 -16.48 4.55
CA TRP A 638 -15.86 -15.56 3.95
C TRP A 638 -15.55 -14.37 4.87
N GLY A 639 -16.52 -13.94 5.67
CA GLY A 639 -16.35 -12.93 6.70
C GLY A 639 -15.42 -13.39 7.83
N VAL A 640 -15.46 -14.68 8.21
CA VAL A 640 -14.54 -15.25 9.22
C VAL A 640 -13.10 -15.20 8.71
N GLY A 641 -12.85 -15.70 7.49
CA GLY A 641 -11.53 -15.62 6.87
C GLY A 641 -11.03 -14.17 6.74
N ALA A 642 -11.94 -13.24 6.47
CA ALA A 642 -11.62 -11.82 6.43
C ALA A 642 -11.23 -11.22 7.79
N VAL A 643 -11.94 -11.56 8.85
CA VAL A 643 -11.60 -11.14 10.22
C VAL A 643 -10.26 -11.76 10.65
N MET A 644 -9.98 -13.00 10.28
CA MET A 644 -8.69 -13.64 10.54
C MET A 644 -7.54 -12.90 9.87
N LEU A 645 -7.63 -12.65 8.56
CA LEU A 645 -6.60 -11.90 7.82
C LEU A 645 -6.41 -10.50 8.41
N PHE A 646 -7.50 -9.83 8.78
CA PHE A 646 -7.42 -8.55 9.48
C PHE A 646 -6.66 -8.69 10.82
N ALA A 647 -6.98 -9.68 11.65
CA ALA A 647 -6.26 -9.90 12.91
C ALA A 647 -4.77 -10.17 12.71
N ILE A 648 -4.40 -10.94 11.67
CA ILE A 648 -3.02 -11.22 11.28
C ILE A 648 -2.29 -9.92 10.87
N THR A 649 -2.91 -9.11 10.01
CA THR A 649 -2.31 -7.82 9.58
C THR A 649 -2.13 -6.87 10.77
N MET A 650 -3.12 -6.78 11.66
CA MET A 650 -3.01 -5.95 12.87
C MET A 650 -1.94 -6.47 13.83
N GLY A 651 -1.80 -7.79 13.97
CA GLY A 651 -0.72 -8.40 14.73
C GLY A 651 0.67 -8.05 14.17
N ALA A 652 0.83 -8.10 12.84
CA ALA A 652 2.06 -7.69 12.17
C ALA A 652 2.36 -6.19 12.38
N LEU A 653 1.37 -5.30 12.22
CA LEU A 653 1.54 -3.86 12.45
C LEU A 653 1.83 -3.53 13.92
N ALA A 654 1.16 -4.19 14.87
CA ALA A 654 1.43 -4.02 16.29
C ALA A 654 2.87 -4.44 16.61
N PHE A 655 3.36 -5.52 16.00
CA PHE A 655 4.75 -5.94 16.12
C PHE A 655 5.72 -4.90 15.55
N VAL A 656 5.46 -4.32 14.37
CA VAL A 656 6.24 -3.18 13.82
C VAL A 656 6.31 -2.06 14.84
N ALA A 657 5.16 -1.61 15.33
CA ALA A 657 5.07 -0.47 16.24
C ALA A 657 5.86 -0.71 17.53
N VAL A 658 5.86 -1.94 18.06
CA VAL A 658 6.67 -2.31 19.23
C VAL A 658 8.16 -2.29 18.91
N VAL A 659 8.56 -2.79 17.74
CA VAL A 659 9.98 -2.78 17.31
C VAL A 659 10.49 -1.36 17.11
N LEU A 660 9.73 -0.49 16.43
CA LEU A 660 10.10 0.91 16.18
C LEU A 660 10.12 1.75 17.46
N ARG A 661 9.21 1.49 18.41
CA ARG A 661 9.28 2.15 19.72
C ARG A 661 10.56 1.78 20.50
N ARG A 662 11.07 0.56 20.32
CA ARG A 662 12.33 0.13 20.94
C ARG A 662 13.57 0.73 20.26
N SER A 663 13.49 1.16 19.01
CA SER A 663 14.56 1.92 18.35
C SER A 663 14.58 3.41 18.69
N GLY A 664 13.63 3.89 19.52
CA GLY A 664 13.56 5.29 19.98
C GLY A 664 12.88 6.24 19.00
N GLU A 665 12.12 5.73 18.04
CA GLU A 665 11.44 6.54 17.03
C GLU A 665 10.20 7.26 17.59
N SER A 666 9.98 8.50 17.12
CA SER A 666 8.81 9.28 17.51
C SER A 666 7.54 8.74 16.83
N SER A 667 6.35 9.10 17.36
CA SER A 667 5.08 8.63 16.78
C SER A 667 4.82 9.17 15.36
N SER A 668 5.38 10.34 15.02
CA SER A 668 5.33 10.90 13.67
C SER A 668 6.28 10.17 12.72
N ASP A 669 7.47 9.77 13.19
CA ASP A 669 8.41 8.95 12.39
C ASP A 669 7.83 7.56 12.07
N ILE A 670 7.13 6.96 13.05
CA ILE A 670 6.41 5.71 12.86
C ILE A 670 5.32 5.88 11.79
N ALA A 671 4.53 6.96 11.85
CA ALA A 671 3.49 7.25 10.86
C ALA A 671 4.06 7.53 9.47
N ALA A 672 5.19 8.26 9.38
CA ALA A 672 5.89 8.53 8.13
C ALA A 672 6.43 7.24 7.49
N THR A 673 6.96 6.33 8.31
CA THR A 673 7.40 5.00 7.87
C THR A 673 6.24 4.18 7.27
N PHE A 674 5.06 4.22 7.90
CA PHE A 674 3.85 3.57 7.35
C PHE A 674 3.32 4.25 6.08
N ALA A 675 3.55 5.55 5.92
CA ALA A 675 3.19 6.30 4.72
C ALA A 675 4.22 6.16 3.59
N GLY A 676 5.35 5.48 3.82
CA GLY A 676 6.46 5.38 2.88
C GLY A 676 7.14 6.72 2.57
N SER A 677 7.03 7.70 3.48
CA SER A 677 7.44 9.11 3.28
C SER A 677 8.59 9.56 4.17
#